data_AF-M7BHJ2-F1
#
_entry.id   AF-M7BHJ2-F1
#
_cell.length_a   1.000
_cell.length_b   1.000
_cell.length_c   1.000
_cell.angle_alpha   90.00
_cell.angle_beta   90.00
_cell.angle_gamma   90.00
#
_symmetry.space_group_name_H-M   'P 1'
#
loop_
_entity.id
_entity.type
_entity.pdbx_description
1 polymer ?
#
loop_
_entity_poly.entity_id
_entity_poly.type
_entity_poly.pdbx_seq_one_letter_code
_entity_poly.pdbx_strand_id
1 'polypeptide(L)'
;NMLGGDEFISSPPRKTVRFGGTLTDVLLKYQKDAQIINWLQEFRASVAYLTKDFEQLVSILLECYVHNLLRITVYLPTLRLEILELIVEKLLKIDVSAPRQDIEDAEETANNSDIKEKTTEEGLFDMEEDEETKENKDTFSTSDTMAHPLAERLDILMNILFSYVKDICQVDGKLDVNKTKDLYRDLVTVFDKLILPTHASCHVQYFMFHICSFKLGFAEAFLDHLWKKLQNPNNPAVIRQTAGSYIGSFLARANFIPIVTVKACMDLLVNWLHVYIDNQDVGTKAYCDVTLHGPFYSTCQAVFYALIFRHKQLLDGNLRKGLAYLQNLNFERIVMCQLNPLKICLPSIVNLFAAITRKYQLVFCYTIIERNNRQFLPVIRSSSGGDSVPTCTNPLDSFFPFDPYILKRSKKTIDPIYQIWEELSTEDLQELKKPFKKCTTEDEDDDFLKGETPQNDGMVGIPPNSYDSNILSPEKTRVLRGQPAQTVGPKGLLYIQQREFAVTTPKDGSVSILGSDDATTCHLVVLRHTGSGATCLTHCDGSNTQAEVSLIMSAVKSFSNDTECGRLEVHLVGGFNDDRQLSQKLTNQLLRAFDLQQDDVHIVTFCVTAVNVKTAEIFHATFPDKGPDEDLRSARMLTGAPMTNIYDAKTEQLHIGPYFWMPFPHVDFWLNQDDKQILQSPADSLFPNRKPRLYKKTEEGLWERVHFETI
;
A
#
# COMPACT_ATOMS: atom_id res chain seq x y z
N ASN A 1 43.89 23.54 71.26
CA ASN A 1 43.34 24.72 70.55
C ASN A 1 42.83 24.24 69.21
N MET A 2 41.59 23.74 69.15
CA MET A 2 40.35 24.51 68.91
C MET A 2 40.23 25.06 67.47
N LEU A 3 39.25 24.49 66.75
CA LEU A 3 38.29 25.11 65.80
C LEU A 3 38.88 25.68 64.50
N GLY A 4 38.33 25.53 63.29
CA GLY A 4 37.07 25.01 62.74
C GLY A 4 37.07 25.44 61.26
N GLY A 5 36.71 24.60 60.30
CA GLY A 5 35.40 24.69 59.63
C GLY A 5 35.55 24.96 58.13
N ASP A 6 34.91 24.11 57.33
CA ASP A 6 34.49 24.26 55.92
C ASP A 6 35.52 24.33 54.77
N GLU A 7 35.88 23.15 54.23
CA GLU A 7 36.10 22.96 52.78
C GLU A 7 35.57 21.57 52.35
N PHE A 8 34.26 21.47 52.18
CA PHE A 8 33.63 20.48 51.29
C PHE A 8 32.99 21.28 50.14
N ILE A 9 33.17 20.81 48.91
CA ILE A 9 32.76 21.40 47.60
C ILE A 9 33.93 22.08 46.85
N SER A 10 34.70 21.26 46.12
CA SER A 10 35.26 21.67 44.83
C SER A 10 34.89 20.63 43.78
N SER A 11 33.76 20.86 43.10
CA SER A 11 33.43 20.13 41.87
C SER A 11 34.39 20.56 40.75
N PRO A 12 34.82 19.65 39.85
CA PRO A 12 35.66 20.00 38.71
C PRO A 12 34.89 20.94 37.76
N PRO A 13 35.59 21.75 36.94
CA PRO A 13 34.98 22.86 36.22
C PRO A 13 33.88 22.36 35.28
N ARG A 14 32.69 22.97 35.40
CA ARG A 14 31.55 22.76 34.50
C ARG A 14 32.00 23.01 33.06
N LYS A 15 32.10 21.94 32.26
CA LYS A 15 32.07 22.05 30.80
C LYS A 15 30.67 22.50 30.41
N THR A 16 30.48 23.81 30.24
CA THR A 16 29.32 24.35 29.53
C THR A 16 29.35 23.88 28.09
N VAL A 17 28.53 22.87 27.77
CA VAL A 17 28.16 22.57 26.39
C VAL A 17 27.20 23.68 25.96
N ARG A 18 27.69 24.63 25.16
CA ARG A 18 26.83 25.60 24.49
C ARG A 18 25.95 24.83 23.50
N PHE A 19 24.66 24.69 23.78
CA PHE A 19 23.67 24.33 22.78
C PHE A 19 23.53 25.50 21.81
N GLY A 20 24.19 25.37 20.66
CA GLY A 20 24.18 26.36 19.59
C GLY A 20 24.79 25.84 18.28
N GLY A 21 25.05 24.54 18.17
CA GLY A 21 25.35 23.89 16.90
C GLY A 21 24.06 23.28 16.35
N THR A 22 23.88 23.36 15.05
CA THR A 22 22.79 22.64 14.37
C THR A 22 22.95 21.13 14.59
N LEU A 23 21.87 20.34 14.47
CA LEU A 23 21.94 18.86 14.55
C LEU A 23 23.05 18.31 13.63
N THR A 24 23.30 19.01 12.52
CA THR A 24 24.36 18.81 11.54
C THR A 24 25.77 18.86 12.15
N ASP A 25 26.03 19.83 13.03
CA ASP A 25 27.33 20.00 13.71
C ASP A 25 27.58 18.92 14.77
N VAL A 26 26.49 18.41 15.37
CA VAL A 26 26.54 17.30 16.33
C VAL A 26 26.79 15.98 15.59
N LEU A 27 26.12 15.74 14.46
CA LEU A 27 26.31 14.54 13.64
C LEU A 27 27.72 14.42 13.03
N LEU A 28 28.32 15.55 12.61
CA LEU A 28 29.72 15.62 12.18
C LEU A 28 30.71 15.14 13.26
N LYS A 29 30.32 15.21 14.54
CA LYS A 29 31.15 14.82 15.69
C LYS A 29 31.05 13.33 16.05
N TYR A 30 29.99 12.64 15.63
CA TYR A 30 29.72 11.23 15.94
C TYR A 30 29.88 10.37 14.69
N GLN A 31 31.11 10.31 14.19
CA GLN A 31 31.52 9.54 13.01
C GLN A 31 31.59 8.03 13.33
N LYS A 32 30.44 7.37 13.57
CA LYS A 32 30.37 5.90 13.68
C LYS A 32 29.11 5.36 12.99
N ASP A 33 29.34 4.73 11.85
CA ASP A 33 28.37 4.12 10.92
C ASP A 33 27.29 3.24 11.60
N ALA A 34 27.58 2.67 12.76
CA ALA A 34 26.67 1.81 13.50
C ALA A 34 25.44 2.53 14.09
N GLN A 35 25.55 3.82 14.46
CA GLN A 35 24.42 4.55 15.05
C GLN A 35 23.36 4.93 14.01
N ILE A 36 23.77 5.23 12.78
CA ILE A 36 22.86 5.55 11.67
C ILE A 36 22.03 4.32 11.31
N ILE A 37 22.65 3.14 11.23
CA ILE A 37 21.95 1.87 10.99
C ILE A 37 20.95 1.56 12.11
N ASN A 38 21.31 1.83 13.37
CA ASN A 38 20.39 1.68 14.50
C ASN A 38 19.19 2.64 14.42
N TRP A 39 19.43 3.89 14.01
CA TRP A 39 18.35 4.87 13.78
C TRP A 39 17.41 4.46 12.64
N LEU A 40 17.95 3.86 11.57
CA LEU A 40 17.15 3.30 10.47
C LEU A 40 16.28 2.11 10.94
N GLN A 41 16.78 1.30 11.88
CA GLN A 41 16.03 0.20 12.48
C GLN A 41 14.98 0.66 13.50
N GLU A 42 15.31 1.64 14.33
CA GLU A 42 14.36 2.25 15.27
C GLU A 42 13.21 2.94 14.52
N PHE A 43 13.50 3.63 13.41
CA PHE A 43 12.46 4.22 12.56
C PHE A 43 11.57 3.16 11.90
N ARG A 44 12.14 2.01 11.47
CA ARG A 44 11.35 0.86 11.01
C ARG A 44 10.36 0.38 12.07
N ALA A 45 10.75 0.43 13.34
CA ALA A 45 9.84 0.13 14.45
C ALA A 45 8.80 1.25 14.61
N SER A 46 9.19 2.52 14.63
CA SER A 46 8.27 3.66 14.81
C SER A 46 7.21 3.78 13.71
N VAL A 47 7.55 3.53 12.45
CA VAL A 47 6.59 3.55 11.32
C VAL A 47 5.60 2.38 11.40
N ALA A 48 5.98 1.25 12.00
CA ALA A 48 5.08 0.12 12.20
C ALA A 48 4.03 0.36 13.29
N TYR A 49 4.22 1.36 14.16
CA TYR A 49 3.31 1.71 15.27
C TYR A 49 2.31 2.82 14.94
N LEU A 50 2.38 3.44 13.76
CA LEU A 50 1.51 4.58 13.39
C LEU A 50 0.20 4.09 12.77
N THR A 51 -0.90 4.31 13.49
CA THR A 51 -2.30 4.01 13.10
C THR A 51 -2.88 5.06 12.14
N LYS A 52 -4.07 4.77 11.60
CA LYS A 52 -4.78 5.52 10.55
C LYS A 52 -5.04 7.00 10.89
N ASP A 53 -5.06 7.35 12.18
CA ASP A 53 -5.43 8.70 12.66
C ASP A 53 -4.31 9.75 12.52
N PHE A 54 -3.07 9.34 12.19
CA PHE A 54 -1.93 10.24 11.97
C PHE A 54 -1.45 10.26 10.51
N GLU A 55 -2.34 9.94 9.56
CA GLU A 55 -1.98 9.70 8.15
C GLU A 55 -1.18 10.87 7.53
N GLN A 56 -1.58 12.11 7.83
CA GLN A 56 -0.97 13.35 7.33
C GLN A 56 0.36 13.67 8.03
N LEU A 57 0.46 13.40 9.33
CA LEU A 57 1.69 13.60 10.10
C LEU A 57 2.76 12.56 9.75
N VAL A 58 2.35 11.32 9.48
CA VAL A 58 3.22 10.27 8.93
C VAL A 58 3.83 10.74 7.61
N SER A 59 3.04 11.37 6.73
CA SER A 59 3.52 11.91 5.47
C SER A 59 4.58 13.00 5.69
N ILE A 60 4.33 13.95 6.59
CA ILE A 60 5.27 15.04 6.92
C ILE A 60 6.57 14.51 7.57
N LEU A 61 6.46 13.56 8.50
CA LEU A 61 7.63 12.95 9.15
C LEU A 61 8.47 12.14 8.14
N LEU A 62 7.81 11.38 7.27
CA LEU A 62 8.47 10.60 6.22
C LEU A 62 9.15 11.52 5.20
N GLU A 63 8.49 12.62 4.84
CA GLU A 63 9.03 13.69 4.01
C GLU A 63 10.31 14.28 4.60
N CYS A 64 10.25 14.76 5.85
CA CYS A 64 11.39 15.33 6.57
C CYS A 64 12.53 14.33 6.72
N TYR A 65 12.20 13.06 6.97
CA TYR A 65 13.17 12.00 7.14
C TYR A 65 13.91 11.69 5.85
N VAL A 66 13.19 11.47 4.74
CA VAL A 66 13.79 11.24 3.44
C VAL A 66 14.61 12.45 3.00
N HIS A 67 14.10 13.66 3.18
CA HIS A 67 14.85 14.88 2.91
C HIS A 67 16.14 14.97 3.73
N ASN A 68 16.09 14.66 5.03
CA ASN A 68 17.28 14.66 5.89
C ASN A 68 18.27 13.57 5.51
N LEU A 69 17.82 12.34 5.21
CA LEU A 69 18.65 11.23 4.74
C LEU A 69 19.38 11.59 3.43
N LEU A 70 18.65 12.17 2.48
CA LEU A 70 19.23 12.65 1.23
C LEU A 70 20.21 13.80 1.47
N ARG A 71 19.98 14.65 2.47
CA ARG A 71 20.96 15.67 2.87
C ARG A 71 22.25 15.04 3.43
N ILE A 72 22.18 13.88 4.09
CA ILE A 72 23.36 13.13 4.57
C ILE A 72 24.30 12.77 3.45
N THR A 73 23.77 12.38 2.28
CA THR A 73 24.59 11.95 1.15
C THR A 73 25.45 13.08 0.58
N VAL A 74 25.05 14.34 0.80
CA VAL A 74 25.79 15.53 0.32
C VAL A 74 27.10 15.71 1.09
N TYR A 75 27.10 15.49 2.41
CA TYR A 75 28.30 15.63 3.23
C TYR A 75 29.01 14.30 3.51
N LEU A 76 28.34 13.15 3.34
CA LEU A 76 28.94 11.82 3.47
C LEU A 76 28.63 10.95 2.22
N PRO A 77 29.37 11.15 1.11
CA PRO A 77 29.09 10.47 -0.16
C PRO A 77 29.27 8.95 -0.12
N THR A 78 30.04 8.43 0.84
CA THR A 78 30.31 6.98 0.98
C THR A 78 29.06 6.17 1.31
N LEU A 79 28.10 6.75 2.05
CA LEU A 79 26.84 6.08 2.39
C LEU A 79 25.74 6.30 1.34
N ARG A 80 26.00 7.05 0.26
CA ARG A 80 24.96 7.43 -0.71
C ARG A 80 24.26 6.23 -1.32
N LEU A 81 25.01 5.19 -1.72
CA LEU A 81 24.43 3.98 -2.32
C LEU A 81 23.49 3.27 -1.33
N GLU A 82 23.93 3.07 -0.08
CA GLU A 82 23.13 2.39 0.95
C GLU A 82 21.87 3.18 1.31
N ILE A 83 21.98 4.51 1.40
CA ILE A 83 20.83 5.39 1.66
C ILE A 83 19.84 5.37 0.49
N LEU A 84 20.33 5.47 -0.75
CA LEU A 84 19.47 5.40 -1.93
C LEU A 84 18.79 4.04 -2.07
N GLU A 85 19.52 2.95 -1.80
CA GLU A 85 18.96 1.61 -1.79
C GLU A 85 17.82 1.51 -0.77
N LEU A 86 18.02 1.97 0.47
CA LEU A 86 16.99 1.95 1.49
C LEU A 86 15.77 2.78 1.11
N ILE A 87 15.96 4.01 0.62
CA ILE A 87 14.87 4.90 0.24
C ILE A 87 14.06 4.24 -0.89
N VAL A 88 14.72 3.76 -1.94
CA VAL A 88 14.05 3.12 -3.08
C VAL A 88 13.35 1.82 -2.66
N GLU A 89 13.93 1.02 -1.75
CA GLU A 89 13.27 -0.17 -1.22
C GLU A 89 11.95 0.18 -0.50
N LYS A 90 11.92 1.29 0.26
CA LYS A 90 10.71 1.75 0.93
C LYS A 90 9.69 2.33 -0.04
N LEU A 91 10.13 3.11 -1.02
CA LEU A 91 9.25 3.65 -2.07
C LEU A 91 8.60 2.51 -2.86
N LEU A 92 9.36 1.47 -3.20
CA LEU A 92 8.84 0.31 -3.91
C LEU A 92 7.76 -0.42 -3.13
N LYS A 93 7.91 -0.53 -1.80
CA LYS A 93 6.89 -1.15 -0.96
C LYS A 93 5.58 -0.35 -0.98
N ILE A 94 5.67 0.99 -0.96
CA ILE A 94 4.50 1.86 -1.07
C ILE A 94 3.86 1.74 -2.45
N ASP A 95 4.68 1.79 -3.51
CA ASP A 95 4.24 1.71 -4.91
C ASP A 95 3.53 0.37 -5.23
N VAL A 96 4.09 -0.76 -4.80
CA VAL A 96 3.47 -2.09 -4.99
C VAL A 96 2.20 -2.26 -4.14
N SER A 97 2.08 -1.53 -3.03
CA SER A 97 0.91 -1.59 -2.16
C SER A 97 -0.27 -0.73 -2.67
N ALA A 98 -0.06 0.10 -3.70
CA ALA A 98 -1.10 0.91 -4.32
C ALA A 98 -1.14 0.64 -5.84
N PRO A 99 -1.86 -0.41 -6.28
CA PRO A 99 -2.05 -0.71 -7.69
C PRO A 99 -2.57 0.49 -8.48
N ARG A 100 -2.14 0.60 -9.74
CA ARG A 100 -2.56 1.66 -10.66
C ARG A 100 -4.09 1.86 -10.72
N GLN A 101 -4.85 0.76 -10.80
CA GLN A 101 -6.31 0.81 -10.91
C GLN A 101 -6.94 1.46 -9.67
N ASP A 102 -6.48 1.10 -8.47
CA ASP A 102 -7.02 1.62 -7.21
C ASP A 102 -6.77 3.13 -7.06
N ILE A 103 -5.64 3.62 -7.58
CA ILE A 103 -5.33 5.05 -7.62
C ILE A 103 -6.27 5.76 -8.59
N GLU A 104 -6.45 5.22 -9.80
CA GLU A 104 -7.33 5.80 -10.82
C GLU A 104 -8.79 5.83 -10.33
N ASP A 105 -9.29 4.75 -9.73
CA ASP A 105 -10.65 4.65 -9.17
C ASP A 105 -10.88 5.65 -8.01
N ALA A 106 -9.89 5.83 -7.14
CA ALA A 106 -9.96 6.80 -6.04
C ALA A 106 -10.00 8.25 -6.55
N GLU A 107 -9.24 8.56 -7.59
CA GLU A 107 -9.24 9.88 -8.23
C GLU A 107 -10.54 10.15 -8.99
N GLU A 108 -11.10 9.16 -9.69
CA GLU A 108 -12.41 9.28 -10.34
C GLU A 108 -13.54 9.52 -9.34
N THR A 109 -13.50 8.83 -8.19
CA THR A 109 -14.48 9.01 -7.12
C THR A 109 -14.42 10.42 -6.53
N ALA A 110 -13.22 10.95 -6.29
CA ALA A 110 -13.02 12.31 -5.77
C ALA A 110 -13.45 13.39 -6.79
N ASN A 111 -13.13 13.21 -8.07
CA ASN A 111 -13.57 14.14 -9.12
C ASN A 111 -15.10 14.15 -9.25
N ASN A 112 -15.77 13.01 -9.06
CA ASN A 112 -17.23 12.92 -9.11
C ASN A 112 -17.93 13.54 -7.88
N SER A 113 -17.29 13.56 -6.70
CA SER A 113 -17.80 14.29 -5.52
C SER A 113 -17.66 15.80 -5.68
N ASP A 114 -16.54 16.28 -6.23
CA ASP A 114 -16.29 17.70 -6.46
C ASP A 114 -17.28 18.31 -7.48
N ILE A 115 -17.72 17.53 -8.46
CA ILE A 115 -18.75 17.94 -9.43
C ILE A 115 -20.12 18.08 -8.74
N LYS A 116 -20.44 17.22 -7.76
CA LYS A 116 -21.71 17.30 -7.03
C LYS A 116 -21.76 18.49 -6.08
N GLU A 117 -20.67 18.80 -5.37
CA GLU A 117 -20.61 19.98 -4.50
C GLU A 117 -20.74 21.29 -5.29
N LYS A 118 -20.09 21.39 -6.46
CA LYS A 118 -20.24 22.56 -7.35
C LYS A 118 -21.67 22.76 -7.88
N THR A 119 -22.44 21.69 -8.08
CA THR A 119 -23.84 21.83 -8.52
C THR A 119 -24.81 22.27 -7.42
N THR A 120 -24.43 22.16 -6.14
CA THR A 120 -25.29 22.57 -5.01
C THR A 120 -25.09 24.03 -4.56
N GLU A 121 -24.03 24.72 -4.98
CA GLU A 121 -23.76 26.11 -4.60
C GLU A 121 -24.09 27.17 -5.68
N GLU A 122 -24.52 26.78 -6.88
CA GLU A 122 -25.08 27.73 -7.86
C GLU A 122 -26.56 28.04 -7.55
N GLY A 123 -26.77 28.75 -6.44
CA GLY A 123 -28.08 29.22 -5.99
C GLY A 123 -28.03 30.65 -5.46
N LEU A 124 -28.30 31.61 -6.36
CA LEU A 124 -28.68 33.02 -6.12
C LEU A 124 -27.60 33.98 -5.59
N PHE A 125 -26.97 34.74 -6.49
CA PHE A 125 -27.05 36.22 -6.65
C PHE A 125 -25.83 36.70 -7.44
N ASP A 126 -26.05 37.05 -8.70
CA ASP A 126 -25.08 37.72 -9.56
C ASP A 126 -25.17 39.23 -9.27
N MET A 127 -24.14 39.79 -8.62
CA MET A 127 -23.91 41.24 -8.56
C MET A 127 -22.51 41.49 -9.09
N GLU A 128 -22.47 42.02 -10.31
CA GLU A 128 -21.31 42.63 -10.94
C GLU A 128 -20.75 43.74 -10.04
N GLU A 129 -19.49 43.66 -9.62
CA GLU A 129 -18.71 44.84 -9.23
C GLU A 129 -17.20 44.59 -9.46
N ASP A 130 -16.75 45.14 -10.58
CA ASP A 130 -15.49 45.80 -10.92
C ASP A 130 -14.13 45.13 -10.67
N GLU A 131 -13.41 44.99 -11.79
CA GLU A 131 -11.97 44.81 -11.88
C GLU A 131 -11.22 45.96 -11.19
N GLU A 132 -10.34 45.63 -10.24
CA GLU A 132 -8.93 46.04 -10.22
C GLU A 132 -8.25 45.54 -8.93
N THR A 133 -6.97 45.16 -9.04
CA THR A 133 -6.03 44.69 -8.00
C THR A 133 -6.03 43.19 -7.62
N LYS A 134 -5.50 42.36 -8.51
CA LYS A 134 -4.90 41.05 -8.12
C LYS A 134 -3.47 41.27 -7.60
N GLU A 135 -3.36 41.58 -6.31
CA GLU A 135 -2.11 41.37 -5.58
C GLU A 135 -2.03 39.92 -5.08
N ASN A 136 -0.87 39.30 -5.28
CA ASN A 136 -0.53 37.92 -4.93
C ASN A 136 -0.89 37.57 -3.48
N LYS A 137 -1.95 36.77 -3.31
CA LYS A 137 -2.07 35.83 -2.19
C LYS A 137 -1.89 34.44 -2.76
N ASP A 138 -0.83 33.77 -2.32
CA ASP A 138 -0.55 32.35 -2.59
C ASP A 138 -1.73 31.50 -2.10
N THR A 139 -2.68 31.24 -2.98
CA THR A 139 -3.66 30.16 -2.84
C THR A 139 -2.93 28.86 -3.15
N PHE A 140 -2.62 28.08 -2.11
CA PHE A 140 -2.27 26.66 -2.25
C PHE A 140 -3.41 25.99 -3.02
N SER A 141 -3.20 25.68 -4.30
CA SER A 141 -4.19 25.00 -5.12
C SER A 141 -4.39 23.59 -4.60
N THR A 142 -5.60 23.28 -4.11
CA THR A 142 -6.07 21.94 -3.74
C THR A 142 -6.00 20.91 -4.89
N SER A 143 -5.61 21.33 -6.11
CA SER A 143 -5.51 20.46 -7.30
C SER A 143 -4.31 19.51 -7.33
N ASP A 144 -3.28 19.74 -6.50
CA ASP A 144 -2.03 18.97 -6.55
C ASP A 144 -2.02 17.76 -5.60
N THR A 145 -3.04 17.61 -4.76
CA THR A 145 -3.15 16.53 -3.77
C THR A 145 -3.80 15.30 -4.40
N MET A 146 -3.22 14.12 -4.17
CA MET A 146 -3.80 12.83 -4.53
C MET A 146 -4.94 12.46 -3.57
N ALA A 147 -6.02 11.90 -4.10
CA ALA A 147 -7.15 11.37 -3.34
C ALA A 147 -6.79 10.09 -2.58
N HIS A 148 -5.92 9.25 -3.18
CA HIS A 148 -5.48 8.00 -2.54
C HIS A 148 -4.34 8.26 -1.53
N PRO A 149 -4.48 7.91 -0.23
CA PRO A 149 -3.51 8.30 0.80
C PRO A 149 -2.09 7.75 0.59
N LEU A 150 -1.96 6.51 0.09
CA LEU A 150 -0.64 5.94 -0.24
C LEU A 150 -0.04 6.59 -1.49
N ALA A 151 -0.89 7.02 -2.44
CA ALA A 151 -0.42 7.69 -3.64
C ALA A 151 0.05 9.10 -3.32
N GLU A 152 -0.63 9.82 -2.41
CA GLU A 152 -0.17 11.13 -1.92
C GLU A 152 1.21 11.03 -1.28
N ARG A 153 1.41 10.04 -0.40
CA ARG A 153 2.73 9.79 0.20
C ARG A 153 3.78 9.50 -0.85
N LEU A 154 3.48 8.62 -1.80
CA LEU A 154 4.41 8.27 -2.85
C LEU A 154 4.76 9.49 -3.71
N ASP A 155 3.77 10.33 -4.02
CA ASP A 155 3.92 11.53 -4.84
C ASP A 155 4.87 12.55 -4.19
N ILE A 156 4.67 12.84 -2.90
CA ILE A 156 5.54 13.73 -2.12
C ILE A 156 6.98 13.21 -2.14
N LEU A 157 7.18 11.91 -1.87
CA LEU A 157 8.52 11.35 -1.78
C LEU A 157 9.22 11.22 -3.14
N MET A 158 8.48 10.89 -4.19
CA MET A 158 9.00 10.89 -5.56
C MET A 158 9.39 12.30 -5.99
N ASN A 159 8.61 13.32 -5.62
CA ASN A 159 8.95 14.72 -5.88
C ASN A 159 10.26 15.14 -5.18
N ILE A 160 10.47 14.71 -3.93
CA ILE A 160 11.73 14.93 -3.21
C ILE A 160 12.89 14.20 -3.87
N LEU A 161 12.70 12.94 -4.26
CA LEU A 161 13.73 12.16 -4.94
C LEU A 161 14.15 12.83 -6.26
N PHE A 162 13.20 13.30 -7.06
CA PHE A 162 13.49 14.03 -8.30
C PHE A 162 14.21 15.34 -8.03
N SER A 163 13.77 16.11 -7.03
CA SER A 163 14.42 17.37 -6.64
C SER A 163 15.86 17.12 -6.21
N TYR A 164 16.11 16.11 -5.37
CA TYR A 164 17.45 15.70 -4.98
C TYR A 164 18.33 15.27 -6.16
N VAL A 165 17.80 14.47 -7.10
CA VAL A 165 18.55 14.07 -8.30
C VAL A 165 18.94 15.29 -9.12
N LYS A 166 18.03 16.25 -9.27
CA LYS A 166 18.28 17.53 -9.95
C LYS A 166 19.35 18.34 -9.22
N ASP A 167 19.24 18.53 -7.91
CA ASP A 167 20.13 19.36 -7.10
C ASP A 167 21.56 18.81 -7.02
N ILE A 168 21.74 17.48 -6.99
CA ILE A 168 23.09 16.88 -7.06
C ILE A 168 23.70 17.07 -8.44
N CYS A 169 22.90 16.97 -9.49
CA CYS A 169 23.37 17.03 -10.87
C CYS A 169 23.58 18.46 -11.36
N GLN A 170 22.85 19.43 -10.82
CA GLN A 170 22.90 20.84 -11.24
C GLN A 170 23.57 21.69 -10.16
N VAL A 171 24.76 22.22 -10.46
CA VAL A 171 25.45 23.21 -9.62
C VAL A 171 25.42 24.54 -10.36
N ASP A 172 24.88 25.59 -9.74
CA ASP A 172 24.72 26.94 -10.34
C ASP A 172 23.98 26.93 -11.70
N GLY A 173 22.96 26.06 -11.83
CA GLY A 173 22.18 25.91 -13.05
C GLY A 173 22.89 25.19 -14.21
N LYS A 174 24.10 24.65 -14.00
CA LYS A 174 24.84 23.87 -14.99
C LYS A 174 25.00 22.41 -14.55
N LEU A 175 24.94 21.50 -15.51
CA LEU A 175 25.09 20.06 -15.27
C LEU A 175 26.55 19.70 -14.92
N ASP A 176 26.79 19.18 -13.72
CA ASP A 176 28.06 18.61 -13.30
C ASP A 176 28.14 17.13 -13.72
N VAL A 177 28.78 16.89 -14.87
CA VAL A 177 28.87 15.56 -15.50
C VAL A 177 29.52 14.51 -14.58
N ASN A 178 30.47 14.90 -13.73
CA ASN A 178 31.17 13.94 -12.87
C ASN A 178 30.26 13.47 -11.73
N LYS A 179 29.61 14.41 -11.04
CA LYS A 179 28.65 14.08 -9.98
C LYS A 179 27.45 13.32 -10.51
N THR A 180 26.92 13.72 -11.67
CA THR A 180 25.82 13.00 -12.33
C THR A 180 26.24 11.57 -12.70
N LYS A 181 27.46 11.37 -13.20
CA LYS A 181 27.97 10.03 -13.54
C LYS A 181 28.08 9.13 -12.30
N ASP A 182 28.57 9.66 -11.19
CA ASP A 182 28.66 8.88 -9.95
C ASP A 182 27.27 8.55 -9.39
N LEU A 183 26.34 9.51 -9.40
CA LEU A 183 24.95 9.28 -8.98
C LEU A 183 24.26 8.26 -9.90
N TYR A 184 24.47 8.38 -11.22
CA TYR A 184 23.94 7.44 -12.21
C TYR A 184 24.39 6.01 -11.96
N ARG A 185 25.69 5.79 -11.67
CA ARG A 185 26.22 4.45 -11.35
C ARG A 185 25.54 3.86 -10.11
N ASP A 186 25.36 4.68 -9.07
CA ASP A 186 24.70 4.25 -7.85
C ASP A 186 23.22 3.91 -8.12
N LEU A 187 22.50 4.75 -8.87
CA LEU A 187 21.10 4.51 -9.25
C LEU A 187 20.91 3.29 -10.15
N VAL A 188 21.81 3.02 -11.10
CA VAL A 188 21.79 1.78 -11.90
C VAL A 188 21.99 0.55 -11.02
N THR A 189 22.85 0.64 -10.01
CA THR A 189 23.05 -0.46 -9.04
C THR A 189 21.77 -0.73 -8.25
N VAL A 190 21.11 0.33 -7.78
CA VAL A 190 19.82 0.24 -7.08
C VAL A 190 18.73 -0.31 -8.02
N PHE A 191 18.68 0.14 -9.27
CA PHE A 191 17.75 -0.34 -10.28
C PHE A 191 17.89 -1.85 -10.51
N ASP A 192 19.12 -2.34 -10.67
CA ASP A 192 19.40 -3.76 -10.88
C ASP A 192 19.00 -4.63 -9.69
N LYS A 193 19.20 -4.13 -8.48
CA LYS A 193 18.96 -4.88 -7.24
C LYS A 193 17.48 -4.89 -6.85
N LEU A 194 16.79 -3.77 -7.02
CA LEU A 194 15.45 -3.57 -6.49
C LEU A 194 14.38 -3.47 -7.56
N ILE A 195 14.61 -2.69 -8.64
CA ILE A 195 13.56 -2.36 -9.61
C ILE A 195 13.38 -3.48 -10.63
N LEU A 196 14.48 -3.93 -11.23
CA LEU A 196 14.46 -4.94 -12.29
C LEU A 196 13.87 -6.30 -11.86
N PRO A 197 14.08 -6.78 -10.62
CA PRO A 197 13.45 -8.01 -10.14
C PRO A 197 12.00 -7.82 -9.63
N THR A 198 11.57 -6.58 -9.39
CA THR A 198 10.25 -6.29 -8.81
C THR A 198 9.22 -6.14 -9.91
N HIS A 199 8.16 -6.94 -9.85
CA HIS A 199 7.00 -6.80 -10.73
C HIS A 199 6.00 -5.80 -10.11
N ALA A 200 5.20 -5.15 -10.95
CA ALA A 200 4.10 -4.24 -10.58
C ALA A 200 4.47 -2.87 -9.97
N SER A 201 5.72 -2.41 -10.04
CA SER A 201 6.05 -1.01 -9.70
C SER A 201 5.59 -0.07 -10.83
N CYS A 202 4.89 1.02 -10.52
CA CYS A 202 4.32 1.94 -11.52
C CYS A 202 5.02 3.30 -11.57
N HIS A 203 5.66 3.72 -10.47
CA HIS A 203 6.15 5.10 -10.34
C HIS A 203 7.64 5.17 -10.06
N VAL A 204 8.18 4.28 -9.22
CA VAL A 204 9.54 4.44 -8.69
C VAL A 204 10.60 4.37 -9.79
N GLN A 205 10.44 3.53 -10.81
CA GLN A 205 11.33 3.41 -11.97
C GLN A 205 11.58 4.74 -12.72
N TYR A 206 10.72 5.74 -12.56
CA TYR A 206 10.90 7.04 -13.19
C TYR A 206 12.11 7.83 -12.67
N PHE A 207 12.74 7.44 -11.54
CA PHE A 207 14.04 8.04 -11.16
C PHE A 207 15.12 7.78 -12.23
N MET A 208 15.11 6.59 -12.85
CA MET A 208 16.01 6.29 -13.97
C MET A 208 15.64 7.08 -15.22
N PHE A 209 14.34 7.23 -15.48
CA PHE A 209 13.85 8.02 -16.60
C PHE A 209 14.29 9.49 -16.50
N HIS A 210 14.18 10.07 -15.31
CA HIS A 210 14.54 11.46 -15.02
C HIS A 210 16.04 11.72 -15.19
N ILE A 211 16.92 10.92 -14.57
CA ILE A 211 18.37 11.15 -14.71
C ILE A 211 18.86 10.95 -16.15
N CYS A 212 18.24 10.04 -16.91
CA CYS A 212 18.58 9.83 -18.32
C CYS A 212 18.21 11.03 -19.21
N SER A 213 17.24 11.87 -18.80
CA SER A 213 16.83 13.05 -19.55
C SER A 213 17.87 14.17 -19.56
N PHE A 214 18.79 14.20 -18.59
CA PHE A 214 19.77 15.28 -18.46
C PHE A 214 20.80 15.31 -19.59
N LYS A 215 21.16 14.15 -20.14
CA LYS A 215 22.10 14.04 -21.26
C LYS A 215 21.90 12.72 -22.00
N LEU A 216 21.89 12.78 -23.33
CA LEU A 216 21.73 11.60 -24.20
C LEU A 216 22.68 10.44 -23.84
N GLY A 217 23.93 10.74 -23.46
CA GLY A 217 24.89 9.71 -23.10
C GLY A 217 24.47 8.83 -21.91
N PHE A 218 23.65 9.33 -20.97
CA PHE A 218 23.11 8.52 -19.87
C PHE A 218 21.95 7.63 -20.35
N ALA A 219 21.11 8.14 -21.25
CA ALA A 219 20.05 7.36 -21.87
C ALA A 219 20.62 6.21 -22.73
N GLU A 220 21.64 6.49 -23.53
CA GLU A 220 22.34 5.47 -24.34
C GLU A 220 23.06 4.44 -23.47
N ALA A 221 23.71 4.87 -22.38
CA ALA A 221 24.32 3.95 -21.43
C ALA A 221 23.28 3.05 -20.74
N PHE A 222 22.09 3.58 -20.44
CA PHE A 222 21.02 2.81 -19.82
C PHE A 222 20.44 1.77 -20.78
N LEU A 223 20.21 2.16 -22.04
CA LEU A 223 19.80 1.26 -23.11
C LEU A 223 20.82 0.15 -23.36
N ASP A 224 22.12 0.47 -23.41
CA ASP A 224 23.20 -0.53 -23.54
C ASP A 224 23.25 -1.48 -22.34
N HIS A 225 23.05 -0.98 -21.12
CA HIS A 225 22.97 -1.79 -19.91
C HIS A 225 21.81 -2.80 -19.95
N LEU A 226 20.60 -2.35 -20.30
CA LEU A 226 19.43 -3.22 -20.46
C LEU A 226 19.63 -4.22 -21.61
N TRP A 227 20.21 -3.79 -22.72
CA TRP A 227 20.52 -4.64 -23.87
C TRP A 227 21.46 -5.78 -23.48
N LYS A 228 22.54 -5.47 -22.75
CA LYS A 228 23.48 -6.46 -22.19
C LYS A 228 22.77 -7.49 -21.31
N LYS A 229 21.77 -7.07 -20.53
CA LYS A 229 20.98 -8.01 -19.73
C LYS A 229 20.10 -8.92 -20.58
N LEU A 230 19.43 -8.37 -21.60
CA LEU A 230 18.55 -9.10 -22.49
C LEU A 230 19.29 -10.16 -23.33
N GLN A 231 20.46 -9.82 -23.88
CA GLN A 231 21.22 -10.73 -24.74
C GLN A 231 21.95 -11.84 -23.98
N ASN A 232 22.34 -11.60 -22.72
CA ASN A 232 23.15 -12.55 -21.95
C ASN A 232 22.32 -13.78 -21.53
N PRO A 233 22.65 -15.00 -22.04
CA PRO A 233 21.91 -16.22 -21.71
C PRO A 233 22.07 -16.66 -20.25
N ASN A 234 23.09 -16.17 -19.55
CA ASN A 234 23.33 -16.49 -18.13
C ASN A 234 22.35 -15.77 -17.20
N ASN A 235 21.64 -14.75 -17.69
CA ASN A 235 20.61 -14.09 -16.90
C ASN A 235 19.31 -14.91 -16.93
N PRO A 236 18.58 -14.98 -15.79
CA PRO A 236 17.26 -15.59 -15.74
C PRO A 236 16.32 -15.05 -16.82
N ALA A 237 15.53 -15.92 -17.44
CA ALA A 237 14.61 -15.56 -18.52
C ALA A 237 13.63 -14.45 -18.11
N VAL A 238 13.22 -14.39 -16.84
CA VAL A 238 12.35 -13.33 -16.30
C VAL A 238 13.04 -11.97 -16.37
N ILE A 239 14.28 -11.85 -15.88
CA ILE A 239 15.05 -10.60 -15.93
C ILE A 239 15.29 -10.15 -17.37
N ARG A 240 15.57 -11.10 -18.28
CA ARG A 240 15.73 -10.82 -19.71
C ARG A 240 14.44 -10.27 -20.32
N GLN A 241 13.29 -10.86 -19.99
CA GLN A 241 11.98 -10.36 -20.42
C GLN A 241 11.69 -8.96 -19.90
N THR A 242 11.93 -8.72 -18.61
CA THR A 242 11.71 -7.42 -17.99
C THR A 242 12.61 -6.35 -18.62
N ALA A 243 13.88 -6.67 -18.90
CA ALA A 243 14.80 -5.77 -19.60
C ALA A 243 14.28 -5.39 -21.00
N GLY A 244 13.71 -6.34 -21.74
CA GLY A 244 13.08 -6.08 -23.04
C GLY A 244 11.90 -5.12 -22.92
N SER A 245 11.04 -5.32 -21.93
CA SER A 245 9.91 -4.42 -21.64
C SER A 245 10.37 -3.01 -21.28
N TYR A 246 11.41 -2.85 -20.46
CA TYR A 246 12.02 -1.55 -20.15
C TYR A 246 12.57 -0.88 -21.40
N ILE A 247 13.28 -1.59 -22.28
CA ILE A 247 13.80 -1.02 -23.55
C ILE A 247 12.64 -0.53 -24.42
N GLY A 248 11.65 -1.38 -24.67
CA GLY A 248 10.51 -1.04 -25.53
C GLY A 248 9.74 0.17 -25.01
N SER A 249 9.45 0.19 -23.72
CA SER A 249 8.72 1.28 -23.07
C SER A 249 9.53 2.57 -23.04
N PHE A 250 10.83 2.51 -22.76
CA PHE A 250 11.72 3.69 -22.74
C PHE A 250 11.85 4.33 -24.14
N LEU A 251 12.06 3.52 -25.19
CA LEU A 251 12.13 4.01 -26.57
C LEU A 251 10.82 4.66 -27.05
N ALA A 252 9.69 4.08 -26.66
CA ALA A 252 8.37 4.60 -27.02
C ALA A 252 8.04 5.92 -26.30
N ARG A 253 8.39 6.06 -25.02
CA ARG A 253 7.88 7.12 -24.12
C ARG A 253 8.85 8.28 -23.87
N ALA A 254 10.16 8.10 -24.06
CA ALA A 254 11.14 9.16 -23.76
C ALA A 254 11.31 10.17 -24.91
N ASN A 255 10.68 11.33 -24.84
CA ASN A 255 10.68 12.30 -25.95
C ASN A 255 12.08 12.89 -26.27
N PHE A 256 13.02 12.82 -25.31
CA PHE A 256 14.39 13.31 -25.43
C PHE A 256 15.33 12.36 -26.18
N ILE A 257 14.88 11.15 -26.52
CA ILE A 257 15.67 10.19 -27.32
C ILE A 257 15.53 10.56 -28.80
N PRO A 258 16.63 10.85 -29.51
CA PRO A 258 16.59 11.16 -30.92
C PRO A 258 16.29 9.89 -31.74
N ILE A 259 15.66 10.10 -32.90
CA ILE A 259 15.25 9.01 -33.80
C ILE A 259 16.42 8.13 -34.26
N VAL A 260 17.64 8.67 -34.31
CA VAL A 260 18.85 7.93 -34.67
C VAL A 260 19.15 6.84 -33.63
N THR A 261 19.06 7.18 -32.34
CA THR A 261 19.23 6.21 -31.24
C THR A 261 18.09 5.18 -31.25
N VAL A 262 16.85 5.60 -31.52
CA VAL A 262 15.72 4.66 -31.68
C VAL A 262 16.00 3.66 -32.81
N LYS A 263 16.45 4.12 -33.98
CA LYS A 263 16.81 3.25 -35.10
C LYS A 263 17.92 2.27 -34.74
N ALA A 264 19.01 2.76 -34.13
CA ALA A 264 20.11 1.91 -33.69
C ALA A 264 19.65 0.81 -32.71
N CYS A 265 18.79 1.15 -31.74
CA CYS A 265 18.22 0.15 -30.84
C CYS A 265 17.29 -0.83 -31.56
N MET A 266 16.43 -0.36 -32.47
CA MET A 266 15.57 -1.23 -33.28
C MET A 266 16.39 -2.22 -34.12
N ASP A 267 17.47 -1.76 -34.75
CA ASP A 267 18.38 -2.61 -35.53
C ASP A 267 18.98 -3.72 -34.65
N LEU A 268 19.42 -3.39 -33.43
CA LEU A 268 19.94 -4.39 -32.48
C LEU A 268 18.88 -5.42 -32.08
N LEU A 269 17.69 -4.98 -31.68
CA LEU A 269 16.60 -5.86 -31.26
C LEU A 269 16.14 -6.77 -32.42
N VAL A 270 15.91 -6.21 -33.60
CA VAL A 270 15.43 -6.94 -34.78
C VAL A 270 16.47 -7.92 -35.30
N ASN A 271 17.74 -7.52 -35.36
CA ASN A 271 18.81 -8.44 -35.74
C ASN A 271 18.90 -9.64 -34.78
N TRP A 272 18.77 -9.40 -33.47
CA TRP A 272 18.73 -10.49 -32.50
C TRP A 272 17.50 -11.39 -32.64
N LEU A 273 16.33 -10.84 -32.97
CA LEU A 273 15.13 -11.63 -33.28
C LEU A 273 15.36 -12.55 -34.48
N HIS A 274 15.97 -12.05 -35.56
CA HIS A 274 16.29 -12.85 -36.74
C HIS A 274 17.28 -13.97 -36.42
N VAL A 275 18.37 -13.65 -35.70
CA VAL A 275 19.35 -14.66 -35.23
C VAL A 275 18.69 -15.68 -34.30
N TYR A 276 17.74 -15.26 -33.46
CA TYR A 276 17.01 -16.18 -32.60
C TYR A 276 16.17 -17.17 -33.43
N ILE A 277 15.45 -16.68 -34.45
CA ILE A 277 14.66 -17.50 -35.37
C ILE A 277 15.57 -18.51 -36.10
N ASP A 278 16.70 -18.05 -36.65
CA ASP A 278 17.70 -18.91 -37.31
C ASP A 278 18.16 -20.06 -36.40
N ASN A 279 18.37 -19.80 -35.11
CA ASN A 279 18.80 -20.81 -34.15
C ASN A 279 17.68 -21.79 -33.74
N GLN A 280 16.40 -21.42 -33.87
CA GLN A 280 15.26 -22.29 -33.55
C GLN A 280 14.80 -23.13 -34.74
N ASP A 281 14.91 -22.62 -35.97
CA ASP A 281 14.50 -23.34 -37.19
C ASP A 281 15.34 -24.61 -37.45
N VAL A 282 16.52 -24.73 -36.83
CA VAL A 282 17.42 -25.89 -36.94
C VAL A 282 17.07 -27.01 -35.92
N GLY A 283 16.21 -26.75 -34.93
CA GLY A 283 15.93 -27.67 -33.81
C GLY A 283 14.47 -28.16 -33.70
N THR A 284 14.25 -29.27 -32.98
CA THR A 284 12.92 -29.88 -32.70
C THR A 284 12.01 -29.04 -31.79
N LYS A 285 12.37 -27.77 -31.50
CA LYS A 285 11.70 -26.88 -30.53
C LYS A 285 11.01 -25.67 -31.18
N ALA A 286 10.78 -25.69 -32.49
CA ALA A 286 10.06 -24.63 -33.21
C ALA A 286 8.52 -24.72 -32.99
N TYR A 287 8.07 -24.55 -31.74
CA TYR A 287 6.65 -24.48 -31.40
C TYR A 287 6.36 -23.37 -30.40
N CYS A 288 5.11 -22.95 -30.31
CA CYS A 288 4.68 -21.84 -29.47
C CYS A 288 4.71 -22.23 -27.98
N ASP A 289 5.72 -21.76 -27.24
CA ASP A 289 5.88 -21.97 -25.79
C ASP A 289 6.40 -20.72 -25.10
N VAL A 290 5.56 -20.14 -24.24
CA VAL A 290 5.85 -18.89 -23.52
C VAL A 290 6.96 -19.05 -22.48
N THR A 291 7.07 -20.24 -21.88
CA THR A 291 8.07 -20.49 -20.84
C THR A 291 9.48 -20.63 -21.43
N LEU A 292 9.57 -21.19 -22.64
CA LEU A 292 10.83 -21.40 -23.34
C LEU A 292 11.28 -20.15 -24.12
N HIS A 293 10.36 -19.46 -24.79
CA HIS A 293 10.63 -18.36 -25.69
C HIS A 293 10.25 -16.98 -25.13
N GLY A 294 10.03 -16.86 -23.81
CA GLY A 294 9.66 -15.60 -23.15
C GLY A 294 10.48 -14.37 -23.58
N PRO A 295 11.83 -14.39 -23.52
CA PRO A 295 12.65 -13.26 -23.97
C PRO A 295 12.46 -12.88 -25.44
N PHE A 296 12.19 -13.86 -26.30
CA PHE A 296 11.88 -13.62 -27.72
C PHE A 296 10.56 -12.85 -27.86
N TYR A 297 9.50 -13.31 -27.19
CA TYR A 297 8.20 -12.63 -27.27
C TYR A 297 8.20 -11.24 -26.63
N SER A 298 8.90 -11.05 -25.50
CA SER A 298 9.09 -9.73 -24.89
C SER A 298 9.83 -8.78 -25.85
N THR A 299 10.87 -9.27 -26.54
CA THR A 299 11.62 -8.46 -27.53
C THR A 299 10.74 -8.11 -28.73
N CYS A 300 9.94 -9.05 -29.25
CA CYS A 300 8.94 -8.76 -30.29
C CYS A 300 7.97 -7.67 -29.85
N GLN A 301 7.44 -7.77 -28.63
CA GLN A 301 6.53 -6.78 -28.09
C GLN A 301 7.19 -5.40 -27.92
N ALA A 302 8.44 -5.35 -27.47
CA ALA A 302 9.21 -4.11 -27.37
C ALA A 302 9.40 -3.43 -28.73
N VAL A 303 9.71 -4.22 -29.76
CA VAL A 303 9.85 -3.77 -31.15
C VAL A 303 8.52 -3.24 -31.70
N PHE A 304 7.41 -3.97 -31.50
CA PHE A 304 6.09 -3.53 -31.94
C PHE A 304 5.66 -2.25 -31.23
N TYR A 305 5.87 -2.17 -29.92
CA TYR A 305 5.53 -1.01 -29.11
C TYR A 305 6.32 0.24 -29.52
N ALA A 306 7.64 0.11 -29.71
CA ALA A 306 8.48 1.21 -30.17
C ALA A 306 8.04 1.72 -31.57
N LEU A 307 7.71 0.81 -32.49
CA LEU A 307 7.19 1.18 -33.81
C LEU A 307 5.85 1.94 -33.69
N ILE A 308 4.92 1.45 -32.86
CA ILE A 308 3.61 2.07 -32.65
C ILE A 308 3.76 3.54 -32.24
N PHE A 309 4.66 3.86 -31.33
CA PHE A 309 4.86 5.25 -30.86
C PHE A 309 5.73 6.11 -31.77
N ARG A 310 6.69 5.52 -32.50
CA ARG A 310 7.71 6.27 -33.26
C ARG A 310 7.54 6.24 -34.78
N HIS A 311 6.57 5.52 -35.32
CA HIS A 311 6.39 5.39 -36.78
C HIS A 311 6.28 6.75 -37.50
N LYS A 312 5.53 7.72 -36.95
CA LYS A 312 5.42 9.07 -37.55
C LYS A 312 6.79 9.73 -37.66
N GLN A 313 7.58 9.73 -36.58
CA GLN A 313 8.93 10.30 -36.52
C GLN A 313 9.95 9.52 -37.36
N LEU A 314 9.80 8.20 -37.49
CA LEU A 314 10.65 7.36 -38.35
C LEU A 314 10.48 7.68 -39.84
N LEU A 315 9.27 8.11 -40.21
CA LEU A 315 8.87 8.45 -41.58
C LEU A 315 8.95 9.96 -41.87
N ASP A 316 9.13 10.78 -40.83
CA ASP A 316 9.23 12.23 -40.95
C ASP A 316 10.48 12.66 -41.75
N GLY A 317 10.35 13.75 -42.51
CA GLY A 317 11.36 14.27 -43.42
C GLY A 317 11.43 13.59 -44.80
N ASN A 318 11.72 12.28 -44.89
CA ASN A 318 11.81 11.57 -46.17
C ASN A 318 11.12 10.20 -46.12
N LEU A 319 9.84 10.20 -46.52
CA LEU A 319 8.97 9.02 -46.51
C LEU A 319 9.60 7.81 -47.22
N ARG A 320 10.28 8.00 -48.37
CA ARG A 320 10.89 6.89 -49.11
C ARG A 320 12.04 6.25 -48.34
N LYS A 321 12.92 7.05 -47.73
CA LYS A 321 14.04 6.53 -46.93
C LYS A 321 13.55 5.88 -45.64
N GLY A 322 12.53 6.44 -45.00
CA GLY A 322 11.89 5.86 -43.81
C GLY A 322 11.21 4.52 -44.11
N LEU A 323 10.45 4.43 -45.20
CA LEU A 323 9.82 3.18 -45.65
C LEU A 323 10.85 2.13 -46.05
N ALA A 324 11.90 2.50 -46.80
CA ALA A 324 12.98 1.58 -47.14
C ALA A 324 13.67 1.01 -45.89
N TYR A 325 13.88 1.83 -44.86
CA TYR A 325 14.38 1.37 -43.57
C TYR A 325 13.43 0.36 -42.90
N LEU A 326 12.13 0.66 -42.81
CA LEU A 326 11.16 -0.26 -42.20
C LEU A 326 11.01 -1.59 -42.98
N GLN A 327 11.12 -1.55 -44.31
CA GLN A 327 11.15 -2.75 -45.15
C GLN A 327 12.40 -3.60 -44.87
N ASN A 328 13.56 -2.97 -44.68
CA ASN A 328 14.81 -3.67 -44.36
C ASN A 328 14.78 -4.39 -43.01
N LEU A 329 13.92 -3.97 -42.06
CA LEU A 329 13.74 -4.69 -40.79
C LEU A 329 13.08 -6.07 -40.97
N ASN A 330 12.42 -6.32 -42.12
CA ASN A 330 11.80 -7.59 -42.48
C ASN A 330 10.85 -8.15 -41.39
N PHE A 331 9.83 -7.35 -41.03
CA PHE A 331 8.81 -7.77 -40.07
C PHE A 331 8.00 -8.99 -40.53
N GLU A 332 7.91 -9.24 -41.84
CA GLU A 332 7.20 -10.39 -42.41
C GLU A 332 7.76 -11.70 -41.85
N ARG A 333 9.10 -11.83 -41.85
CA ARG A 333 9.79 -12.99 -41.29
C ARG A 333 9.51 -13.20 -39.80
N ILE A 334 9.46 -12.12 -39.01
CA ILE A 334 9.21 -12.20 -37.56
C ILE A 334 7.79 -12.66 -37.27
N VAL A 335 6.81 -12.14 -38.02
CA VAL A 335 5.39 -12.42 -37.80
C VAL A 335 4.98 -13.81 -38.31
N MET A 336 5.60 -14.28 -39.40
CA MET A 336 5.28 -15.58 -40.01
C MET A 336 6.10 -16.75 -39.45
N CYS A 337 6.97 -16.53 -38.47
CA CYS A 337 7.77 -17.61 -37.88
C CYS A 337 6.91 -18.62 -37.10
N GLN A 338 7.40 -19.84 -36.94
CA GLN A 338 6.67 -20.93 -36.25
C GLN A 338 6.40 -20.63 -34.76
N LEU A 339 7.16 -19.70 -34.16
CA LEU A 339 6.97 -19.26 -32.77
C LEU A 339 5.70 -18.39 -32.60
N ASN A 340 5.16 -17.83 -33.68
CA ASN A 340 3.90 -17.08 -33.73
C ASN A 340 3.76 -15.99 -32.64
N PRO A 341 4.56 -14.91 -32.68
CA PRO A 341 4.53 -13.86 -31.66
C PRO A 341 3.17 -13.14 -31.59
N LEU A 342 2.41 -13.06 -32.70
CA LEU A 342 1.09 -12.42 -32.71
C LEU A 342 0.04 -13.13 -31.85
N LYS A 343 0.26 -14.41 -31.53
CA LYS A 343 -0.62 -15.17 -30.64
C LYS A 343 -0.39 -14.84 -29.15
N ILE A 344 0.83 -14.46 -28.81
CA ILE A 344 1.31 -14.39 -27.42
C ILE A 344 1.46 -12.94 -26.93
N CYS A 345 1.89 -12.02 -27.80
CA CYS A 345 1.98 -10.60 -27.47
C CYS A 345 0.59 -9.99 -27.16
N LEU A 346 0.57 -8.88 -26.41
CA LEU A 346 -0.68 -8.24 -25.98
C LEU A 346 -1.59 -7.90 -27.19
N PRO A 347 -2.88 -8.31 -27.19
CA PRO A 347 -3.77 -8.14 -28.35
C PRO A 347 -3.94 -6.69 -28.81
N SER A 348 -3.98 -5.73 -27.89
CA SER A 348 -4.05 -4.30 -28.23
C SER A 348 -2.84 -3.83 -29.04
N ILE A 349 -1.63 -4.24 -28.64
CA ILE A 349 -0.38 -3.95 -29.35
C ILE A 349 -0.37 -4.64 -30.72
N VAL A 350 -0.78 -5.91 -30.78
CA VAL A 350 -0.85 -6.67 -32.05
C VAL A 350 -1.80 -6.00 -33.04
N ASN A 351 -2.98 -5.56 -32.59
CA ASN A 351 -3.96 -4.91 -33.45
C ASN A 351 -3.47 -3.53 -33.95
N LEU A 352 -2.86 -2.72 -33.08
CA LEU A 352 -2.27 -1.43 -33.46
C LEU A 352 -1.10 -1.62 -34.43
N PHE A 353 -0.22 -2.58 -34.16
CA PHE A 353 0.87 -2.94 -35.06
C PHE A 353 0.36 -3.39 -36.44
N ALA A 354 -0.67 -4.24 -36.48
CA ALA A 354 -1.29 -4.70 -37.72
C ALA A 354 -1.92 -3.54 -38.51
N ALA A 355 -2.54 -2.57 -37.83
CA ALA A 355 -3.11 -1.39 -38.47
C ALA A 355 -2.01 -0.51 -39.11
N ILE A 356 -0.94 -0.23 -38.37
CA ILE A 356 0.18 0.60 -38.83
C ILE A 356 0.93 -0.07 -39.98
N THR A 357 1.27 -1.36 -39.85
CA THR A 357 1.98 -2.11 -40.90
C THR A 357 1.13 -2.28 -42.17
N ARG A 358 -0.20 -2.38 -42.05
CA ARG A 358 -1.11 -2.33 -43.20
C ARG A 358 -1.12 -0.96 -43.86
N LYS A 359 -1.21 0.13 -43.08
CA LYS A 359 -1.22 1.52 -43.60
C LYS A 359 0.00 1.81 -44.46
N TYR A 360 1.17 1.33 -44.04
CA TYR A 360 2.44 1.52 -44.76
C TYR A 360 2.80 0.36 -45.73
N GLN A 361 1.90 -0.60 -45.94
CA GLN A 361 2.10 -1.77 -46.82
C GLN A 361 3.39 -2.56 -46.50
N LEU A 362 3.70 -2.72 -45.21
CA LEU A 362 4.87 -3.46 -44.74
C LEU A 362 4.59 -4.96 -44.60
N VAL A 363 3.51 -5.32 -43.89
CA VAL A 363 3.11 -6.72 -43.60
C VAL A 363 1.60 -6.81 -43.44
N PHE A 364 1.00 -7.91 -43.90
CA PHE A 364 -0.42 -8.21 -43.69
C PHE A 364 -0.63 -9.22 -42.55
N CYS A 365 -0.93 -8.73 -41.35
CA CYS A 365 -1.04 -9.56 -40.14
C CYS A 365 -2.44 -10.16 -39.89
N TYR A 366 -3.50 -9.60 -40.49
CA TYR A 366 -4.90 -9.93 -40.13
C TYR A 366 -5.29 -11.39 -40.37
N THR A 367 -4.80 -12.01 -41.43
CA THR A 367 -5.05 -13.43 -41.73
C THR A 367 -4.48 -14.35 -40.66
N ILE A 368 -3.31 -14.00 -40.13
CA ILE A 368 -2.63 -14.74 -39.06
C ILE A 368 -3.36 -14.53 -37.74
N ILE A 369 -3.77 -13.29 -37.43
CA ILE A 369 -4.55 -12.97 -36.23
C ILE A 369 -5.89 -13.73 -36.24
N GLU A 370 -6.60 -13.74 -37.36
CA GLU A 370 -7.87 -14.45 -37.47
C GLU A 370 -7.69 -15.97 -37.33
N ARG A 371 -6.63 -16.54 -37.93
CA ARG A 371 -6.25 -17.94 -37.74
C ARG A 371 -5.96 -18.26 -36.27
N ASN A 372 -5.24 -17.37 -35.57
CA ASN A 372 -4.92 -17.54 -34.15
C ASN A 372 -6.20 -17.52 -33.30
N ASN A 373 -7.12 -16.60 -33.58
CA ASN A 373 -8.41 -16.50 -32.86
C ASN A 373 -9.27 -17.75 -33.05
N ARG A 374 -9.27 -18.34 -34.26
CA ARG A 374 -9.98 -19.61 -34.54
C ARG A 374 -9.35 -20.83 -33.87
N GLN A 375 -8.07 -20.77 -33.51
CA GLN A 375 -7.34 -21.83 -32.81
C GLN A 375 -7.37 -21.70 -31.28
N PHE A 376 -7.95 -20.63 -30.73
CA PHE A 376 -8.13 -20.43 -29.30
C PHE A 376 -9.41 -21.12 -28.82
N LEU A 377 -9.27 -22.30 -28.20
CA LEU A 377 -10.30 -22.85 -27.31
C LEU A 377 -10.01 -22.38 -25.87
N PRO A 378 -11.00 -21.92 -25.09
CA PRO A 378 -10.78 -21.47 -23.72
C PRO A 378 -10.34 -22.65 -22.84
N VAL A 379 -9.07 -22.70 -22.47
CA VAL A 379 -8.53 -23.70 -21.52
C VAL A 379 -8.61 -23.11 -20.11
N ILE A 380 -9.53 -23.65 -19.30
CA ILE A 380 -9.61 -23.37 -17.86
C ILE A 380 -8.33 -23.93 -17.22
N ARG A 381 -7.44 -23.06 -16.74
CA ARG A 381 -6.33 -23.48 -15.88
C ARG A 381 -6.81 -23.44 -14.43
N SER A 382 -7.07 -24.60 -13.86
CA SER A 382 -7.25 -24.76 -12.42
C SER A 382 -5.91 -24.50 -11.74
N SER A 383 -5.70 -23.32 -11.18
CA SER A 383 -4.71 -23.16 -10.10
C SER A 383 -5.25 -23.90 -8.87
N SER A 384 -4.36 -24.40 -8.01
CA SER A 384 -4.69 -25.23 -6.84
C SER A 384 -5.45 -24.50 -5.71
N GLY A 385 -6.29 -23.52 -6.06
CA GLY A 385 -7.09 -22.70 -5.14
C GLY A 385 -8.53 -22.46 -5.59
N GLY A 386 -9.05 -23.19 -6.59
CA GLY A 386 -10.50 -23.31 -6.83
C GLY A 386 -11.25 -22.07 -7.35
N ASP A 387 -10.58 -20.95 -7.60
CA ASP A 387 -11.26 -19.74 -8.07
C ASP A 387 -11.38 -19.71 -9.60
N SER A 388 -12.61 -19.58 -10.09
CA SER A 388 -12.96 -19.61 -11.52
C SER A 388 -13.00 -18.20 -12.07
N VAL A 389 -11.84 -17.56 -12.27
CA VAL A 389 -11.77 -16.26 -12.93
C VAL A 389 -11.65 -16.47 -14.44
N PRO A 390 -12.49 -15.84 -15.29
CA PRO A 390 -12.25 -15.78 -16.73
C PRO A 390 -11.01 -14.91 -16.96
N THR A 391 -9.83 -15.51 -16.91
CA THR A 391 -8.60 -14.78 -17.14
C THR A 391 -8.44 -14.49 -18.62
N CYS A 392 -8.85 -13.29 -19.04
CA CYS A 392 -8.22 -12.56 -20.15
C CYS A 392 -6.77 -12.15 -19.80
N THR A 393 -6.03 -12.96 -19.04
CA THR A 393 -4.65 -12.64 -18.66
C THR A 393 -3.75 -13.00 -19.82
N ASN A 394 -3.07 -11.99 -20.35
CA ASN A 394 -2.01 -12.15 -21.31
C ASN A 394 -1.02 -13.23 -20.82
N PRO A 395 -0.72 -14.27 -21.61
CA PRO A 395 0.17 -15.35 -21.18
C PRO A 395 1.61 -14.88 -20.89
N LEU A 396 2.02 -13.69 -21.33
CA LEU A 396 3.32 -13.07 -21.02
C LEU A 396 3.34 -12.23 -19.74
N ASP A 397 2.20 -12.01 -19.08
CA ASP A 397 2.10 -11.02 -17.98
C ASP A 397 2.70 -9.66 -18.40
N SER A 398 2.23 -9.17 -19.55
CA SER A 398 2.85 -8.02 -20.23
C SER A 398 2.77 -6.75 -19.40
N PHE A 399 3.94 -6.33 -18.93
CA PHE A 399 4.15 -5.12 -18.14
C PHE A 399 4.87 -4.05 -18.99
N PHE A 400 4.33 -2.82 -19.04
CA PHE A 400 4.96 -1.65 -19.65
C PHE A 400 5.44 -0.68 -18.56
N PRO A 401 6.75 -0.66 -18.26
CA PRO A 401 7.24 0.06 -17.08
C PRO A 401 7.06 1.58 -17.12
N PHE A 402 7.04 2.21 -18.29
CA PHE A 402 6.85 3.66 -18.41
C PHE A 402 5.48 4.01 -18.98
N ASP A 403 4.43 3.30 -18.56
CA ASP A 403 3.06 3.74 -18.82
C ASP A 403 2.73 5.04 -18.05
N PRO A 404 1.68 5.79 -18.45
CA PRO A 404 1.49 7.19 -18.06
C PRO A 404 1.58 7.39 -16.55
N TYR A 405 2.40 8.36 -16.16
CA TYR A 405 2.66 8.70 -14.77
C TYR A 405 1.44 9.42 -14.16
N ILE A 406 0.92 8.92 -13.04
CA ILE A 406 -0.39 9.32 -12.49
C ILE A 406 -0.25 10.37 -11.38
N LEU A 407 0.83 10.31 -10.59
CA LEU A 407 0.99 11.11 -9.38
C LEU A 407 1.09 12.62 -9.67
N LYS A 408 0.15 13.42 -9.18
CA LYS A 408 -0.11 14.81 -9.62
C LYS A 408 1.09 15.76 -9.47
N ARG A 409 1.76 15.80 -8.32
CA ARG A 409 2.84 16.75 -8.01
C ARG A 409 4.11 16.41 -8.76
N SER A 410 4.57 15.17 -8.63
CA SER A 410 5.82 14.68 -9.22
C SER A 410 5.71 14.51 -10.74
N LYS A 411 4.49 14.34 -11.29
CA LYS A 411 4.23 14.31 -12.73
C LYS A 411 4.72 15.55 -13.46
N LYS A 412 4.66 16.73 -12.82
CA LYS A 412 5.13 18.01 -13.39
C LYS A 412 6.60 17.96 -13.82
N THR A 413 7.40 17.10 -13.19
CA THR A 413 8.81 16.89 -13.54
C THR A 413 8.99 15.94 -14.74
N ILE A 414 8.04 15.04 -14.96
CA ILE A 414 8.09 13.99 -15.99
C ILE A 414 7.40 14.42 -17.28
N ASP A 415 6.27 15.14 -17.21
CA ASP A 415 5.49 15.56 -18.39
C ASP A 415 6.33 16.23 -19.50
N PRO A 416 7.29 17.14 -19.21
CA PRO A 416 8.09 17.79 -20.26
C PRO A 416 9.00 16.83 -21.02
N ILE A 417 9.36 15.70 -20.41
CA ILE A 417 10.30 14.70 -20.96
C ILE A 417 9.58 13.42 -21.43
N TYR A 418 8.25 13.39 -21.34
CA TYR A 418 7.41 12.23 -21.60
C TYR A 418 6.60 12.39 -22.89
N GLN A 419 6.49 11.30 -23.65
CA GLN A 419 5.65 11.21 -24.85
C GLN A 419 4.32 10.53 -24.50
N ILE A 420 3.27 11.34 -24.48
CA ILE A 420 1.89 10.87 -24.34
C ILE A 420 1.46 10.20 -25.64
N TRP A 421 0.62 9.16 -25.53
CA TRP A 421 0.00 8.55 -26.70
C TRP A 421 -1.06 9.51 -27.25
N GLU A 422 -0.88 9.97 -28.49
CA GLU A 422 -1.91 10.69 -29.22
C GLU A 422 -2.86 9.66 -29.86
N GLU A 423 -4.15 9.71 -29.54
CA GLU A 423 -5.14 8.90 -30.23
C GLU A 423 -5.03 9.12 -31.75
N LEU A 424 -5.08 8.02 -32.51
CA LEU A 424 -5.13 8.04 -33.96
C LEU A 424 -6.31 8.94 -34.39
N SER A 425 -6.06 9.88 -35.30
CA SER A 425 -7.10 10.83 -35.73
C SER A 425 -8.34 10.10 -36.28
N THR A 426 -9.49 10.76 -36.25
CA THR A 426 -10.74 10.23 -36.80
C THR A 426 -10.64 9.84 -38.29
N GLU A 427 -9.71 10.45 -39.02
CA GLU A 427 -9.33 10.12 -40.40
C GLU A 427 -8.60 8.75 -40.48
N ASP A 428 -7.70 8.47 -39.54
CA ASP A 428 -7.03 7.16 -39.42
C ASP A 428 -8.03 6.07 -39.01
N LEU A 429 -9.00 6.37 -38.15
CA LEU A 429 -10.05 5.45 -37.72
C LEU A 429 -11.09 5.14 -38.81
N GLN A 430 -11.35 6.06 -39.75
CA GLN A 430 -12.22 5.81 -40.90
C GLN A 430 -11.60 4.83 -41.91
N GLU A 431 -10.27 4.80 -42.04
CA GLU A 431 -9.56 3.77 -42.82
C GLU A 431 -9.50 2.39 -42.13
N LEU A 432 -9.77 2.32 -40.82
CA LEU A 432 -9.91 1.07 -40.07
C LEU A 432 -11.31 0.44 -40.17
N LYS A 433 -12.35 1.22 -40.51
CA LYS A 433 -13.75 0.77 -40.51
C LYS A 433 -14.29 0.24 -41.84
N LYS A 434 -13.53 0.23 -42.95
CA LYS A 434 -14.02 -0.34 -44.22
C LYS A 434 -13.93 -1.87 -44.18
N PRO A 435 -15.04 -2.61 -44.06
CA PRO A 435 -15.03 -4.05 -44.25
C PRO A 435 -14.84 -4.34 -45.74
N PHE A 436 -14.13 -5.42 -46.05
CA PHE A 436 -14.09 -6.00 -47.39
C PHE A 436 -15.52 -6.17 -47.91
N LYS A 437 -15.85 -5.53 -49.04
CA LYS A 437 -17.00 -5.94 -49.86
C LYS A 437 -16.73 -7.38 -50.30
N LYS A 438 -17.51 -8.33 -49.78
CA LYS A 438 -17.61 -9.67 -50.36
C LYS A 438 -17.98 -9.51 -51.83
N CYS A 439 -17.06 -9.91 -52.69
CA CYS A 439 -17.37 -10.15 -54.09
C CYS A 439 -18.26 -11.39 -54.13
N THR A 440 -19.39 -11.25 -54.79
CA THR A 440 -20.36 -12.29 -55.13
C THR A 440 -19.68 -13.41 -55.91
N THR A 441 -19.80 -14.64 -55.43
CA THR A 441 -19.86 -15.84 -56.27
C THR A 441 -20.88 -16.79 -55.67
N GLU A 442 -21.74 -17.24 -56.56
CA GLU A 442 -22.94 -18.04 -56.42
C GLU A 442 -22.65 -19.49 -55.98
N ASP A 443 -23.69 -20.10 -55.39
CA ASP A 443 -24.08 -21.52 -55.36
C ASP A 443 -23.08 -22.59 -54.90
N GLU A 444 -23.42 -23.27 -53.79
CA GLU A 444 -23.88 -24.68 -53.75
C GLU A 444 -23.96 -25.17 -52.28
N ASP A 445 -25.19 -25.39 -51.83
CA ASP A 445 -25.73 -26.48 -50.99
C ASP A 445 -24.82 -27.21 -49.98
N ASP A 446 -25.21 -27.27 -48.70
CA ASP A 446 -26.13 -28.31 -48.21
C ASP A 446 -26.31 -28.33 -46.68
N ASP A 447 -27.56 -28.60 -46.29
CA ASP A 447 -28.06 -29.32 -45.12
C ASP A 447 -27.40 -29.17 -43.73
N PHE A 448 -28.20 -28.70 -42.74
CA PHE A 448 -28.73 -29.59 -41.68
C PHE A 448 -29.64 -28.84 -40.68
N LEU A 449 -30.95 -29.09 -40.83
CA LEU A 449 -32.02 -29.16 -39.83
C LEU A 449 -32.20 -28.05 -38.77
N LYS A 450 -33.31 -27.31 -38.95
CA LYS A 450 -34.13 -26.76 -37.87
C LYS A 450 -34.82 -27.91 -37.13
N GLY A 451 -34.71 -27.92 -35.79
CA GLY A 451 -35.44 -28.83 -34.91
C GLY A 451 -35.73 -28.14 -33.58
N GLU A 452 -36.99 -28.21 -33.19
CA GLU A 452 -37.64 -27.51 -32.08
C GLU A 452 -37.08 -27.88 -30.70
N THR A 453 -37.16 -26.92 -29.78
CA THR A 453 -36.96 -27.12 -28.33
C THR A 453 -38.03 -28.01 -27.72
N PRO A 454 -37.66 -29.01 -26.89
CA PRO A 454 -38.53 -29.53 -25.86
C PRO A 454 -38.13 -29.01 -24.48
N GLN A 455 -39.13 -28.48 -23.76
CA GLN A 455 -39.14 -28.46 -22.31
C GLN A 455 -39.11 -29.89 -21.78
N ASN A 456 -38.29 -30.18 -20.76
CA ASN A 456 -38.70 -31.11 -19.72
C ASN A 456 -37.90 -30.94 -18.41
N ASP A 457 -38.68 -30.93 -17.34
CA ASP A 457 -38.30 -31.15 -15.95
C ASP A 457 -37.48 -32.43 -15.76
N GLY A 458 -36.51 -32.38 -14.85
CA GLY A 458 -35.66 -33.52 -14.50
C GLY A 458 -34.72 -33.23 -13.35
N MET A 459 -35.26 -33.11 -12.14
CA MET A 459 -34.53 -33.16 -10.87
C MET A 459 -33.74 -34.47 -10.73
N VAL A 460 -32.41 -34.43 -10.71
CA VAL A 460 -31.56 -35.44 -10.06
C VAL A 460 -30.36 -34.73 -9.41
N GLY A 461 -30.27 -34.83 -8.09
CA GLY A 461 -29.25 -34.20 -7.26
C GLY A 461 -27.88 -34.88 -7.33
N ILE A 462 -26.85 -34.07 -7.04
CA ILE A 462 -25.46 -34.46 -6.76
C ILE A 462 -25.05 -33.68 -5.48
N PRO A 463 -24.34 -34.31 -4.52
CA PRO A 463 -24.43 -34.00 -3.10
C PRO A 463 -23.63 -32.75 -2.70
N PRO A 464 -23.99 -32.08 -1.59
CA PRO A 464 -23.21 -30.97 -1.07
C PRO A 464 -21.88 -31.48 -0.48
N ASN A 465 -20.79 -30.91 -0.97
CA ASN A 465 -19.46 -31.09 -0.40
C ASN A 465 -19.45 -30.65 1.06
N SER A 466 -18.97 -31.54 1.91
CA SER A 466 -18.90 -31.43 3.35
C SER A 466 -17.74 -30.52 3.79
N TYR A 467 -17.98 -29.22 3.93
CA TYR A 467 -17.21 -28.37 4.86
C TYR A 467 -18.07 -27.30 5.57
N ASP A 468 -19.37 -27.23 5.32
CA ASP A 468 -20.32 -26.55 6.20
C ASP A 468 -20.67 -27.45 7.39
N SER A 469 -19.71 -27.65 8.28
CA SER A 469 -19.95 -28.32 9.56
C SER A 469 -19.68 -27.36 10.70
N ASN A 470 -20.78 -26.83 11.25
CA ASN A 470 -20.95 -26.40 12.63
C ASN A 470 -20.31 -25.07 13.09
N ILE A 471 -20.45 -23.98 12.32
CA ILE A 471 -20.47 -22.66 12.96
C ILE A 471 -21.91 -22.39 13.42
N LEU A 472 -22.13 -22.50 14.73
CA LEU A 472 -23.41 -22.21 15.35
C LEU A 472 -23.89 -20.77 15.05
N SER A 473 -25.05 -20.71 14.39
CA SER A 473 -26.02 -19.60 14.23
C SER A 473 -25.62 -18.36 13.40
N PRO A 474 -25.65 -18.44 12.06
CA PRO A 474 -25.79 -17.25 11.19
C PRO A 474 -26.99 -16.35 11.57
N GLU A 475 -27.99 -16.90 12.29
CA GLU A 475 -29.13 -16.13 12.82
C GLU A 475 -28.72 -15.10 13.90
N LYS A 476 -27.84 -15.43 14.85
CA LYS A 476 -27.44 -14.47 15.91
C LYS A 476 -26.66 -13.30 15.33
N THR A 477 -25.67 -13.58 14.47
CA THR A 477 -24.87 -12.54 13.81
C THR A 477 -25.72 -11.65 12.91
N ARG A 478 -26.74 -12.20 12.23
CA ARG A 478 -27.68 -11.43 11.40
C ARG A 478 -28.62 -10.54 12.24
N VAL A 479 -29.14 -11.03 13.37
CA VAL A 479 -29.96 -10.23 14.29
C VAL A 479 -29.15 -9.06 14.87
N LEU A 480 -27.89 -9.32 15.25
CA LEU A 480 -27.00 -8.32 15.85
C LEU A 480 -26.57 -7.22 14.86
N ARG A 481 -26.22 -7.57 13.62
CA ARG A 481 -25.90 -6.57 12.57
C ARG A 481 -27.09 -5.67 12.20
N GLY A 482 -28.32 -6.14 12.43
CA GLY A 482 -29.54 -5.38 12.13
C GLY A 482 -30.00 -4.45 13.26
N GLN A 483 -29.38 -4.48 14.44
CA GLN A 483 -29.78 -3.64 15.57
C GLN A 483 -29.12 -2.25 15.51
N PRO A 484 -29.87 -1.16 15.71
CA PRO A 484 -29.30 0.17 15.84
C PRO A 484 -28.43 0.26 17.11
N ALA A 485 -27.34 1.02 17.04
CA ALA A 485 -26.47 1.24 18.20
C ALA A 485 -27.24 1.93 19.33
N GLN A 486 -27.17 1.37 20.54
CA GLN A 486 -27.78 1.94 21.73
C GLN A 486 -26.80 2.85 22.47
N THR A 487 -27.18 4.08 22.77
CA THR A 487 -26.35 4.98 23.58
C THR A 487 -26.44 4.57 25.05
N VAL A 488 -25.31 4.15 25.63
CA VAL A 488 -25.24 3.72 27.03
C VAL A 488 -24.72 4.87 27.90
N GLY A 489 -25.53 5.28 28.88
CA GLY A 489 -25.13 6.31 29.84
C GLY A 489 -24.14 5.81 30.91
N PRO A 490 -23.55 6.71 31.72
CA PRO A 490 -22.47 6.38 32.66
C PRO A 490 -22.89 5.55 33.88
N LYS A 491 -24.21 5.43 34.13
CA LYS A 491 -24.77 4.78 35.30
C LYS A 491 -24.51 3.26 35.28
N GLY A 492 -23.66 2.79 36.20
CA GLY A 492 -23.28 1.38 36.30
C GLY A 492 -22.40 0.87 35.14
N LEU A 493 -21.89 1.78 34.31
CA LEU A 493 -20.96 1.49 33.22
C LEU A 493 -19.51 1.43 33.75
N LEU A 494 -18.79 0.40 33.31
CA LEU A 494 -17.34 0.33 33.33
C LEU A 494 -16.84 0.27 31.88
N TYR A 495 -16.27 1.39 31.41
CA TYR A 495 -15.71 1.50 30.07
C TYR A 495 -14.26 1.04 30.04
N ILE A 496 -13.93 0.17 29.09
CA ILE A 496 -12.63 -0.48 28.95
C ILE A 496 -11.97 0.04 27.68
N GLN A 497 -10.79 0.66 27.81
CA GLN A 497 -10.03 1.15 26.67
C GLN A 497 -9.20 0.03 26.01
N GLN A 498 -8.60 0.35 24.87
CA GLN A 498 -7.65 -0.53 24.19
C GLN A 498 -6.49 -0.90 25.13
N ARG A 499 -6.11 -2.18 25.15
CA ARG A 499 -5.14 -2.77 26.10
C ARG A 499 -5.55 -2.72 27.57
N GLU A 500 -6.84 -2.70 27.85
CA GLU A 500 -7.38 -2.94 29.18
C GLU A 500 -8.32 -4.14 29.18
N PHE A 501 -8.44 -4.77 30.35
CA PHE A 501 -9.50 -5.73 30.61
C PHE A 501 -10.07 -5.49 32.01
N ALA A 502 -11.30 -5.92 32.19
CA ALA A 502 -11.94 -5.98 33.50
C ALA A 502 -12.74 -7.27 33.61
N VAL A 503 -12.79 -7.81 34.82
CA VAL A 503 -13.62 -8.97 35.16
C VAL A 503 -14.52 -8.58 36.32
N THR A 504 -15.80 -8.88 36.19
CA THR A 504 -16.78 -8.72 37.27
C THR A 504 -17.75 -9.88 37.30
N THR A 505 -18.59 -9.95 38.32
CA THR A 505 -19.60 -10.98 38.52
C THR A 505 -20.96 -10.32 38.77
N PRO A 506 -22.09 -11.03 38.59
CA PRO A 506 -23.42 -10.46 38.84
C PRO A 506 -23.67 -10.07 40.31
N LYS A 507 -22.76 -10.45 41.23
CA LYS A 507 -22.80 -10.08 42.65
C LYS A 507 -22.34 -8.64 42.89
N ASP A 508 -21.63 -8.04 41.92
CA ASP A 508 -21.16 -6.66 41.98
C ASP A 508 -22.34 -5.69 41.92
N GLY A 509 -22.47 -4.87 42.96
CA GLY A 509 -23.53 -3.86 43.07
C GLY A 509 -23.25 -2.60 42.26
N SER A 510 -21.98 -2.35 41.95
CA SER A 510 -21.46 -1.11 41.36
C SER A 510 -21.45 -1.14 39.83
N VAL A 511 -21.12 -2.28 39.21
CA VAL A 511 -21.01 -2.42 37.75
C VAL A 511 -22.10 -3.34 37.19
N SER A 512 -22.90 -2.82 36.27
CA SER A 512 -23.93 -3.58 35.54
C SER A 512 -23.58 -3.83 34.08
N ILE A 513 -22.79 -2.95 33.46
CA ILE A 513 -22.46 -2.99 32.03
C ILE A 513 -20.95 -2.85 31.84
N LEU A 514 -20.37 -3.76 31.06
CA LEU A 514 -19.01 -3.63 30.52
C LEU A 514 -19.12 -3.20 29.06
N GLY A 515 -18.37 -2.16 28.69
CA GLY A 515 -18.41 -1.59 27.35
C GLY A 515 -17.04 -1.23 26.82
N SER A 516 -16.86 -1.34 25.51
CA SER A 516 -15.71 -0.80 24.79
C SER A 516 -16.17 -0.40 23.40
N ASP A 517 -15.47 0.56 22.79
CA ASP A 517 -15.80 1.12 21.48
C ASP A 517 -14.52 1.28 20.64
N ASP A 518 -14.64 1.84 19.43
CA ASP A 518 -13.52 2.20 18.54
C ASP A 518 -12.70 0.99 18.02
N ALA A 519 -13.30 -0.20 18.02
CA ALA A 519 -12.68 -1.43 17.53
C ALA A 519 -12.69 -1.49 15.98
N THR A 520 -11.71 -0.84 15.33
CA THR A 520 -11.51 -0.89 13.88
C THR A 520 -10.86 -2.21 13.44
N THR A 521 -9.54 -2.35 13.63
CA THR A 521 -8.78 -3.60 13.38
C THR A 521 -8.62 -4.45 14.65
N CYS A 522 -8.83 -3.84 15.82
CA CYS A 522 -8.81 -4.48 17.12
C CYS A 522 -10.01 -5.44 17.30
N HIS A 523 -9.92 -6.32 18.30
CA HIS A 523 -10.98 -7.24 18.67
C HIS A 523 -11.36 -7.06 20.14
N LEU A 524 -12.66 -6.84 20.37
CA LEU A 524 -13.31 -7.01 21.66
C LEU A 524 -13.52 -8.50 21.91
N VAL A 525 -13.06 -8.94 23.06
CA VAL A 525 -13.21 -10.31 23.54
C VAL A 525 -14.10 -10.26 24.78
N VAL A 526 -15.14 -11.08 24.82
CA VAL A 526 -15.94 -11.28 26.02
C VAL A 526 -15.83 -12.74 26.41
N LEU A 527 -15.28 -13.01 27.60
CA LEU A 527 -15.20 -14.35 28.17
C LEU A 527 -16.14 -14.44 29.36
N ARG A 528 -17.10 -15.35 29.31
CA ARG A 528 -18.09 -15.55 30.37
C ARG A 528 -18.09 -16.98 30.88
N HIS A 529 -18.06 -17.13 32.20
CA HIS A 529 -18.35 -18.40 32.85
C HIS A 529 -19.83 -18.46 33.21
N THR A 530 -20.59 -19.38 32.62
CA THR A 530 -22.06 -19.41 32.75
C THR A 530 -22.54 -19.80 34.16
N GLY A 531 -21.73 -20.55 34.92
CA GLY A 531 -22.09 -20.98 36.27
C GLY A 531 -21.97 -19.88 37.32
N SER A 532 -20.79 -19.26 37.40
CA SER A 532 -20.52 -18.17 38.34
C SER A 532 -21.01 -16.81 37.85
N GLY A 533 -21.32 -16.70 36.56
CA GLY A 533 -21.66 -15.44 35.89
C GLY A 533 -20.47 -14.51 35.68
N ALA A 534 -19.26 -14.93 36.05
CA ALA A 534 -18.05 -14.13 35.87
C ALA A 534 -17.91 -13.74 34.40
N THR A 535 -17.88 -12.44 34.14
CA THR A 535 -17.85 -11.86 32.79
C THR A 535 -16.62 -10.95 32.70
N CYS A 536 -15.75 -11.26 31.75
CA CYS A 536 -14.61 -10.44 31.41
C CYS A 536 -14.82 -9.81 30.04
N LEU A 537 -14.55 -8.51 29.92
CA LEU A 537 -14.42 -7.82 28.64
C LEU A 537 -12.99 -7.30 28.51
N THR A 538 -12.46 -7.42 27.30
CA THR A 538 -11.07 -7.10 26.95
C THR A 538 -11.01 -6.52 25.55
N HIS A 539 -10.21 -5.49 25.37
CA HIS A 539 -9.98 -4.89 24.05
C HIS A 539 -8.56 -5.21 23.57
N CYS A 540 -8.45 -6.25 22.74
CA CYS A 540 -7.22 -6.77 22.17
C CYS A 540 -6.83 -6.03 20.88
N ASP A 541 -5.57 -5.63 20.75
CA ASP A 541 -5.02 -4.97 19.56
C ASP A 541 -3.94 -5.79 18.83
N GLY A 542 -3.64 -6.99 19.34
CA GLY A 542 -2.60 -7.86 18.78
C GLY A 542 -1.19 -7.58 19.28
N SER A 543 -1.02 -6.80 20.36
CA SER A 543 0.30 -6.55 20.96
C SER A 543 0.96 -7.82 21.52
N ASN A 544 0.22 -8.64 22.29
CA ASN A 544 0.70 -9.93 22.79
C ASN A 544 -0.46 -10.89 23.11
N THR A 545 -1.20 -11.31 22.08
CA THR A 545 -2.45 -12.09 22.19
C THR A 545 -2.32 -13.35 23.05
N GLN A 546 -1.20 -14.07 23.00
CA GLN A 546 -1.02 -15.29 23.79
C GLN A 546 -0.96 -15.01 25.30
N ALA A 547 -0.23 -13.97 25.69
CA ALA A 547 -0.15 -13.55 27.09
C ALA A 547 -1.49 -12.95 27.55
N GLU A 548 -2.15 -12.16 26.71
CA GLU A 548 -3.47 -11.57 26.96
C GLU A 548 -4.51 -12.67 27.25
N VAL A 549 -4.68 -13.66 26.36
CA VAL A 549 -5.64 -14.75 26.56
C VAL A 549 -5.36 -15.52 27.85
N SER A 550 -4.08 -15.78 28.15
CA SER A 550 -3.70 -16.46 29.40
C SER A 550 -4.09 -15.64 30.64
N LEU A 551 -3.94 -14.31 30.60
CA LEU A 551 -4.34 -13.40 31.68
C LEU A 551 -5.86 -13.39 31.86
N ILE A 552 -6.62 -13.30 30.77
CA ILE A 552 -8.09 -13.25 30.79
C ILE A 552 -8.67 -14.57 31.32
N MET A 553 -8.13 -15.71 30.86
CA MET A 553 -8.52 -17.04 31.34
C MET A 553 -8.25 -17.17 32.84
N SER A 554 -7.04 -16.80 33.31
CA SER A 554 -6.71 -16.83 34.73
C SER A 554 -7.60 -15.91 35.56
N ALA A 555 -7.96 -14.74 35.03
CA ALA A 555 -8.82 -13.78 35.71
C ALA A 555 -10.24 -14.32 35.89
N VAL A 556 -10.88 -14.83 34.84
CA VAL A 556 -12.24 -15.42 34.92
C VAL A 556 -12.24 -16.65 35.83
N LYS A 557 -11.22 -17.50 35.74
CA LYS A 557 -11.09 -18.70 36.59
C LYS A 557 -11.01 -18.39 38.08
N SER A 558 -10.37 -17.28 38.45
CA SER A 558 -10.28 -16.87 39.85
C SER A 558 -11.65 -16.64 40.52
N PHE A 559 -12.71 -16.45 39.71
CA PHE A 559 -14.10 -16.30 40.15
C PHE A 559 -14.98 -17.53 39.85
N SER A 560 -14.44 -18.60 39.27
CA SER A 560 -15.18 -19.84 38.95
C SER A 560 -14.83 -21.03 39.86
N ASN A 561 -13.84 -20.88 40.75
CA ASN A 561 -13.34 -21.95 41.62
C ASN A 561 -14.39 -22.54 42.59
N ASP A 562 -15.46 -21.80 42.89
CA ASP A 562 -16.52 -22.20 43.85
C ASP A 562 -17.75 -22.84 43.18
N THR A 563 -17.71 -23.09 41.87
CA THR A 563 -18.87 -23.57 41.09
C THR A 563 -18.58 -24.88 40.37
N GLU A 564 -19.31 -25.96 40.72
CA GLU A 564 -19.24 -27.27 40.06
C GLU A 564 -20.03 -27.36 38.75
N CYS A 565 -20.78 -26.31 38.38
CA CYS A 565 -21.57 -26.26 37.16
C CYS A 565 -21.28 -24.99 36.35
N GLY A 566 -21.38 -25.09 35.02
CA GLY A 566 -21.10 -24.00 34.08
C GLY A 566 -20.14 -24.41 32.97
N ARG A 567 -19.97 -23.52 31.98
CA ARG A 567 -18.97 -23.65 30.91
C ARG A 567 -18.41 -22.28 30.57
N LEU A 568 -17.27 -22.25 29.90
CA LEU A 568 -16.68 -21.03 29.36
C LEU A 568 -17.27 -20.73 27.97
N GLU A 569 -17.80 -19.53 27.81
CA GLU A 569 -18.32 -19.02 26.55
C GLU A 569 -17.50 -17.80 26.13
N VAL A 570 -16.98 -17.81 24.90
CA VAL A 570 -16.23 -16.69 24.32
C VAL A 570 -17.03 -16.05 23.18
N HIS A 571 -17.01 -14.72 23.16
CA HIS A 571 -17.57 -13.90 22.10
C HIS A 571 -16.45 -13.01 21.54
N LEU A 572 -16.25 -13.07 20.23
CA LEU A 572 -15.19 -12.35 19.53
C LEU A 572 -15.78 -11.36 18.56
N VAL A 573 -15.34 -10.11 18.62
CA VAL A 573 -15.97 -9.02 17.87
C VAL A 573 -14.93 -8.00 17.48
N GLY A 574 -15.03 -7.50 16.26
CA GLY A 574 -14.15 -6.46 15.76
C GLY A 574 -13.37 -7.01 14.58
N GLY A 575 -12.60 -6.13 13.97
CA GLY A 575 -11.98 -6.42 12.70
C GLY A 575 -12.97 -6.29 11.53
N PHE A 576 -12.45 -5.78 10.44
CA PHE A 576 -13.09 -5.80 9.13
C PHE A 576 -12.13 -6.47 8.14
N ASN A 577 -12.55 -6.67 6.90
CA ASN A 577 -11.60 -7.11 5.87
C ASN A 577 -10.67 -5.93 5.53
N ASP A 578 -9.61 -5.77 6.30
CA ASP A 578 -8.62 -4.72 6.12
C ASP A 578 -7.50 -5.17 5.16
N ASP A 579 -7.03 -4.25 4.33
CA ASP A 579 -6.03 -4.53 3.28
C ASP A 579 -4.69 -5.03 3.86
N ARG A 580 -4.42 -4.70 5.13
CA ARG A 580 -3.21 -5.12 5.85
C ARG A 580 -3.34 -6.51 6.48
N GLN A 581 -4.51 -7.14 6.38
CA GLN A 581 -4.85 -8.43 6.99
C GLN A 581 -4.57 -8.48 8.52
N LEU A 582 -4.60 -7.34 9.20
CA LEU A 582 -4.35 -7.24 10.64
C LEU A 582 -5.50 -7.84 11.43
N SER A 583 -6.74 -7.58 11.00
CA SER A 583 -7.94 -8.15 11.60
C SER A 583 -7.92 -9.67 11.44
N GLN A 584 -7.65 -10.17 10.23
CA GLN A 584 -7.54 -11.60 9.96
C GLN A 584 -6.42 -12.26 10.79
N LYS A 585 -5.26 -11.59 10.89
CA LYS A 585 -4.14 -12.06 11.70
C LYS A 585 -4.50 -12.11 13.18
N LEU A 586 -5.16 -11.09 13.72
CA LEU A 586 -5.60 -11.04 15.11
C LEU A 586 -6.68 -12.10 15.40
N THR A 587 -7.65 -12.29 14.49
CA THR A 587 -8.64 -13.38 14.58
C THR A 587 -7.93 -14.74 14.68
N ASN A 588 -6.98 -15.01 13.78
CA ASN A 588 -6.23 -16.27 13.78
C ASN A 588 -5.39 -16.45 15.05
N GLN A 589 -4.79 -15.38 15.57
CA GLN A 589 -4.02 -15.41 16.82
C GLN A 589 -4.91 -15.68 18.03
N LEU A 590 -6.07 -15.03 18.12
CA LEU A 590 -7.04 -15.24 19.20
C LEU A 590 -7.59 -16.66 19.18
N LEU A 591 -8.04 -17.15 18.01
CA LEU A 591 -8.55 -18.51 17.87
C LEU A 591 -7.51 -19.56 18.27
N ARG A 592 -6.26 -19.42 17.81
CA ARG A 592 -5.16 -20.30 18.22
C ARG A 592 -4.86 -20.21 19.72
N ALA A 593 -4.86 -19.01 20.29
CA ALA A 593 -4.55 -18.82 21.71
C ALA A 593 -5.63 -19.43 22.63
N PHE A 594 -6.90 -19.39 22.20
CA PHE A 594 -8.01 -20.06 22.90
C PHE A 594 -8.00 -21.57 22.69
N ASP A 595 -7.68 -22.05 21.49
CA ASP A 595 -7.57 -23.50 21.18
C ASP A 595 -6.42 -24.18 21.96
N LEU A 596 -5.37 -23.43 22.30
CA LEU A 596 -4.26 -23.92 23.12
C LEU A 596 -4.56 -23.95 24.63
N GLN A 597 -5.73 -23.52 25.09
CA GLN A 597 -6.10 -23.61 26.50
C GLN A 597 -6.44 -25.04 26.89
N GLN A 598 -6.24 -25.40 28.16
CA GLN A 598 -6.53 -26.76 28.65
C GLN A 598 -8.02 -27.00 28.90
N ASP A 599 -8.82 -25.95 29.04
CA ASP A 599 -10.25 -26.01 29.32
C ASP A 599 -11.05 -25.81 28.04
N ASP A 600 -12.20 -26.48 27.96
CA ASP A 600 -13.12 -26.33 26.83
C ASP A 600 -13.74 -24.93 26.81
N VAL A 601 -13.36 -24.12 25.82
CA VAL A 601 -13.91 -22.78 25.57
C VAL A 601 -14.88 -22.85 24.38
N HIS A 602 -16.16 -22.59 24.63
CA HIS A 602 -17.19 -22.60 23.59
C HIS A 602 -17.28 -21.23 22.91
N ILE A 603 -17.05 -21.18 21.60
CA ILE A 603 -17.26 -19.97 20.80
C ILE A 603 -18.76 -19.82 20.52
N VAL A 604 -19.37 -18.76 21.05
CA VAL A 604 -20.85 -18.57 21.00
C VAL A 604 -21.28 -17.49 20.03
N THR A 605 -20.52 -16.39 19.91
CA THR A 605 -20.84 -15.29 19.00
C THR A 605 -19.60 -14.76 18.32
N PHE A 606 -19.74 -14.51 17.02
CA PHE A 606 -18.85 -13.64 16.25
C PHE A 606 -19.67 -12.38 15.89
N CYS A 607 -19.28 -11.20 16.42
CA CYS A 607 -19.91 -9.85 16.26
C CYS A 607 -20.86 -9.31 17.38
N VAL A 608 -20.36 -8.43 18.28
CA VAL A 608 -21.04 -7.56 19.29
C VAL A 608 -20.17 -6.46 19.98
N THR A 609 -20.73 -5.33 20.47
CA THR A 609 -19.90 -4.24 21.07
C THR A 609 -20.03 -4.01 22.60
N ALA A 610 -21.11 -4.44 23.29
CA ALA A 610 -21.28 -4.24 24.74
C ALA A 610 -21.98 -5.40 25.45
N VAL A 611 -21.68 -5.66 26.73
CA VAL A 611 -22.28 -6.78 27.50
C VAL A 611 -22.90 -6.32 28.83
N ASN A 612 -24.12 -6.77 29.08
CA ASN A 612 -24.79 -6.65 30.37
C ASN A 612 -24.42 -7.85 31.26
N VAL A 613 -23.77 -7.58 32.39
CA VAL A 613 -23.23 -8.62 33.28
C VAL A 613 -24.37 -9.44 33.90
N LYS A 614 -25.48 -8.78 34.26
CA LYS A 614 -26.62 -9.39 34.96
C LYS A 614 -27.45 -10.27 34.03
N THR A 615 -27.74 -9.80 32.81
CA THR A 615 -28.61 -10.51 31.88
C THR A 615 -27.86 -11.41 30.90
N ALA A 616 -26.53 -11.27 30.78
CA ALA A 616 -25.72 -11.89 29.72
C ALA A 616 -26.01 -11.37 28.31
N GLU A 617 -26.84 -10.34 28.17
CA GLU A 617 -27.20 -9.81 26.86
C GLU A 617 -26.02 -9.01 26.28
N ILE A 618 -25.71 -9.27 25.02
CA ILE A 618 -24.65 -8.58 24.28
C ILE A 618 -25.32 -7.81 23.14
N PHE A 619 -25.05 -6.51 22.99
CA PHE A 619 -25.71 -5.64 22.02
C PHE A 619 -24.77 -4.57 21.43
N HIS A 620 -25.18 -3.91 20.34
CA HIS A 620 -24.45 -2.80 19.74
C HIS A 620 -24.68 -1.51 20.54
N ALA A 621 -23.62 -0.81 20.93
CA ALA A 621 -23.65 0.36 21.81
C ALA A 621 -22.58 1.40 21.49
N THR A 622 -22.86 2.66 21.82
CA THR A 622 -21.93 3.80 21.80
C THR A 622 -21.86 4.47 23.17
N PHE A 623 -20.69 5.01 23.52
CA PHE A 623 -20.39 5.51 24.87
C PHE A 623 -19.94 6.97 24.86
N PRO A 624 -20.79 7.92 25.32
CA PRO A 624 -20.43 9.33 25.42
C PRO A 624 -19.54 9.66 26.63
N ASP A 625 -19.52 8.79 27.67
CA ASP A 625 -18.68 8.96 28.86
C ASP A 625 -17.73 7.77 29.02
N LYS A 626 -16.43 8.02 28.85
CA LYS A 626 -15.34 7.01 28.87
C LYS A 626 -14.45 7.14 30.12
N GLY A 627 -14.79 8.05 31.04
CA GLY A 627 -14.01 8.34 32.25
C GLY A 627 -14.09 7.26 33.35
N PRO A 628 -13.32 7.40 34.45
CA PRO A 628 -12.43 8.50 34.81
C PRO A 628 -10.99 8.35 34.27
N ASP A 629 -10.21 9.44 34.34
CA ASP A 629 -8.79 9.49 33.95
C ASP A 629 -8.51 8.99 32.51
N GLU A 630 -9.40 9.33 31.58
CA GLU A 630 -9.34 8.91 30.17
C GLU A 630 -8.00 9.25 29.53
N ASP A 631 -7.55 10.50 29.62
CA ASP A 631 -6.28 10.96 29.03
C ASP A 631 -5.06 10.21 29.59
N LEU A 632 -5.08 9.89 30.89
CA LEU A 632 -4.00 9.19 31.58
C LEU A 632 -3.90 7.73 31.13
N ARG A 633 -5.05 7.07 30.93
CA ARG A 633 -5.14 5.70 30.41
C ARG A 633 -4.77 5.64 28.93
N SER A 634 -5.20 6.63 28.15
CA SER A 634 -4.82 6.80 26.74
C SER A 634 -3.32 7.03 26.57
N ALA A 635 -2.70 7.90 27.38
CA ALA A 635 -1.26 8.15 27.36
C ALA A 635 -0.44 6.90 27.73
N ARG A 636 -0.94 6.10 28.68
CA ARG A 636 -0.34 4.81 29.04
C ARG A 636 -0.38 3.84 27.86
N MET A 637 -1.49 3.76 27.14
CA MET A 637 -1.59 2.96 25.91
C MET A 637 -0.58 3.44 24.86
N LEU A 638 -0.54 4.76 24.60
CA LEU A 638 0.34 5.38 23.60
C LEU A 638 1.84 5.15 23.87
N THR A 639 2.22 5.06 25.15
CA THR A 639 3.61 4.77 25.56
C THR A 639 4.00 3.30 25.44
N GLY A 640 3.12 2.45 24.89
CA GLY A 640 3.40 1.06 24.57
C GLY A 640 3.22 0.09 25.74
N ALA A 641 2.49 0.49 26.79
CA ALA A 641 2.29 -0.37 27.96
C ALA A 641 1.55 -1.69 27.61
N PRO A 642 1.81 -2.78 28.37
CA PRO A 642 1.11 -4.04 28.20
C PRO A 642 -0.31 -3.99 28.78
N MET A 643 -1.11 -4.98 28.39
CA MET A 643 -2.48 -5.25 28.87
C MET A 643 -2.57 -5.27 30.41
N THR A 644 -3.64 -4.71 30.97
CA THR A 644 -3.82 -4.62 32.44
C THR A 644 -5.24 -4.89 32.91
N ASN A 645 -5.37 -5.46 34.11
CA ASN A 645 -6.65 -5.42 34.81
C ASN A 645 -6.79 -4.03 35.45
N ILE A 646 -7.93 -3.38 35.24
CA ILE A 646 -8.22 -2.07 35.83
C ILE A 646 -9.25 -2.16 36.97
N TYR A 647 -9.94 -3.28 37.14
CA TYR A 647 -11.06 -3.37 38.08
C TYR A 647 -10.93 -4.55 39.04
N ASP A 648 -11.18 -4.28 40.32
CA ASP A 648 -11.29 -5.29 41.36
C ASP A 648 -12.76 -5.44 41.81
N ALA A 649 -13.39 -6.51 41.36
CA ALA A 649 -14.78 -6.84 41.67
C ALA A 649 -15.00 -7.27 43.13
N LYS A 650 -13.94 -7.58 43.90
CA LYS A 650 -14.09 -7.92 45.33
C LYS A 650 -14.22 -6.69 46.20
N THR A 651 -13.51 -5.62 45.85
CA THR A 651 -13.53 -4.34 46.56
C THR A 651 -14.44 -3.30 45.91
N GLU A 652 -14.98 -3.64 44.74
CA GLU A 652 -15.73 -2.77 43.83
C GLU A 652 -14.97 -1.48 43.48
N GLN A 653 -13.66 -1.60 43.25
CA GLN A 653 -12.76 -0.46 43.00
C GLN A 653 -12.14 -0.51 41.62
N LEU A 654 -12.12 0.64 40.96
CA LEU A 654 -11.34 0.89 39.75
C LEU A 654 -9.94 1.38 40.15
N HIS A 655 -8.91 0.68 39.67
CA HIS A 655 -7.50 0.91 39.98
C HIS A 655 -6.79 1.48 38.75
N ILE A 656 -6.36 2.74 38.85
CA ILE A 656 -5.61 3.42 37.79
C ILE A 656 -4.20 3.72 38.31
N GLY A 657 -3.20 3.10 37.68
CA GLY A 657 -1.79 3.29 38.06
C GLY A 657 -1.30 2.40 39.19
N PRO A 658 -0.10 2.70 39.75
CA PRO A 658 0.84 3.71 39.28
C PRO A 658 1.40 3.33 37.90
N TYR A 659 1.43 4.29 36.98
CA TYR A 659 2.02 4.11 35.65
C TYR A 659 3.42 4.72 35.59
N PHE A 660 4.33 4.01 34.91
CA PHE A 660 5.68 4.47 34.66
C PHE A 660 5.95 4.32 33.17
N TRP A 661 6.33 5.42 32.53
CA TRP A 661 6.78 5.43 31.15
C TRP A 661 7.97 6.38 31.03
N MET A 662 8.81 6.13 30.03
CA MET A 662 9.87 7.07 29.66
C MET A 662 9.24 8.27 28.94
N PRO A 663 9.82 9.49 29.06
CA PRO A 663 9.32 10.66 28.35
C PRO A 663 9.04 10.33 26.88
N PHE A 664 7.82 10.60 26.44
CA PHE A 664 7.42 10.30 25.08
C PHE A 664 8.31 11.11 24.11
N PRO A 665 8.98 10.46 23.14
CA PRO A 665 9.92 11.14 22.27
C PRO A 665 9.28 12.35 21.58
N HIS A 666 9.89 13.52 21.80
CA HIS A 666 9.49 14.79 21.19
C HIS A 666 8.06 15.25 21.54
N VAL A 667 7.52 14.95 22.74
CA VAL A 667 6.17 15.40 23.17
C VAL A 667 5.89 16.89 22.89
N ASP A 668 6.89 17.76 23.04
CA ASP A 668 6.77 19.20 22.73
C ASP A 668 6.57 19.49 21.23
N PHE A 669 7.10 18.66 20.34
CA PHE A 669 6.86 18.74 18.90
C PHE A 669 5.43 18.32 18.54
N TRP A 670 4.88 17.32 19.24
CA TRP A 670 3.50 16.86 19.09
C TRP A 670 2.47 17.88 19.64
N LEU A 671 2.80 18.57 20.74
CA LEU A 671 1.96 19.61 21.35
C LEU A 671 2.03 20.98 20.64
N ASN A 672 3.07 21.22 19.82
CA ASN A 672 3.22 22.45 19.01
C ASN A 672 2.48 22.39 17.66
N GLN A 673 1.58 21.43 17.49
CA GLN A 673 0.59 21.46 16.40
C GLN A 673 -0.52 22.46 16.73
N ASP A 674 -1.10 23.09 15.72
CA ASP A 674 -2.14 24.09 15.91
C ASP A 674 -3.43 23.45 16.44
N ASP A 675 -3.65 23.59 17.75
CA ASP A 675 -4.86 24.22 18.28
C ASP A 675 -4.57 24.78 19.67
N LYS A 676 -4.78 26.09 19.81
CA LYS A 676 -4.63 26.82 21.07
C LYS A 676 -5.66 26.30 22.08
N GLN A 677 -5.23 25.47 23.02
CA GLN A 677 -5.61 25.53 24.45
C GLN A 677 -5.05 24.35 25.27
N ILE A 678 -3.73 24.18 25.38
CA ILE A 678 -3.18 23.27 26.41
C ILE A 678 -1.93 23.88 27.03
N LEU A 679 -2.12 24.87 27.90
CA LEU A 679 -1.06 25.35 28.79
C LEU A 679 -1.70 25.94 30.04
N GLN A 680 -2.03 25.07 31.01
CA GLN A 680 -2.18 25.43 32.41
C GLN A 680 -2.26 24.18 33.29
N SER A 681 -1.11 23.66 33.73
CA SER A 681 -0.84 23.35 35.15
C SER A 681 0.52 22.66 35.30
N PRO A 682 1.44 23.20 36.13
CA PRO A 682 2.75 22.62 36.37
C PRO A 682 2.68 21.35 37.23
N ALA A 683 3.68 20.50 37.01
CA ALA A 683 3.84 19.16 37.54
C ALA A 683 3.99 19.10 39.07
N ASP A 684 3.03 18.46 39.71
CA ASP A 684 3.26 17.59 40.88
C ASP A 684 2.97 16.14 40.45
N SER A 685 3.76 15.17 40.92
CA SER A 685 3.68 13.78 40.44
C SER A 685 2.25 13.24 40.48
N LEU A 686 1.72 12.75 39.35
CA LEU A 686 0.33 12.29 39.19
C LEU A 686 -0.10 11.17 40.17
N PHE A 687 0.87 10.50 40.80
CA PHE A 687 0.71 9.45 41.81
C PHE A 687 1.51 9.76 43.09
N PRO A 688 0.93 10.45 44.09
CA PRO A 688 1.58 10.65 45.38
C PRO A 688 1.96 9.29 46.00
N ASN A 689 3.20 9.13 46.46
CA ASN A 689 3.72 7.93 47.11
C ASN A 689 3.64 6.62 46.28
N ARG A 690 3.60 6.71 44.93
CA ARG A 690 3.48 5.55 44.02
C ARG A 690 2.24 4.67 44.26
N LYS A 691 1.17 5.25 44.81
CA LYS A 691 -0.10 4.52 45.01
C LYS A 691 -1.03 4.67 43.78
N PRO A 692 -1.82 3.63 43.45
CA PRO A 692 -2.86 3.74 42.43
C PRO A 692 -3.90 4.80 42.83
N ARG A 693 -4.51 5.44 41.83
CA ARG A 693 -5.75 6.19 42.03
C ARG A 693 -6.90 5.19 42.11
N LEU A 694 -7.67 5.27 43.18
CA LEU A 694 -8.81 4.39 43.45
C LEU A 694 -10.10 5.16 43.20
N TYR A 695 -11.05 4.54 42.49
CA TYR A 695 -12.38 5.09 42.27
C TYR A 695 -13.44 4.06 42.68
N LYS A 696 -14.59 4.55 43.16
CA LYS A 696 -15.78 3.76 43.49
C LYS A 696 -17.02 4.38 42.85
N LYS A 697 -18.06 3.58 42.64
CA LYS A 697 -19.35 4.11 42.19
C LYS A 697 -20.12 4.75 43.35
N THR A 698 -20.73 5.90 43.10
CA THR A 698 -21.67 6.55 44.01
C THR A 698 -23.04 5.87 43.98
N GLU A 699 -23.95 6.22 44.89
CA GLU A 699 -25.36 5.75 44.85
C GLU A 699 -26.07 6.14 43.54
N GLU A 700 -25.60 7.19 42.87
CA GLU A 700 -26.09 7.63 41.56
C GLU A 700 -25.50 6.84 40.38
N GLY A 701 -24.48 6.00 40.64
CA GLY A 701 -23.82 5.13 39.66
C GLY A 701 -22.73 5.81 38.83
N LEU A 702 -22.18 6.93 39.31
CA LEU A 702 -21.05 7.67 38.71
C LEU A 702 -19.74 7.35 39.43
N TRP A 703 -18.58 7.52 38.77
CA TRP A 703 -17.28 7.26 39.38
C TRP A 703 -16.82 8.44 40.26
N GLU A 704 -16.49 8.17 41.51
CA GLU A 704 -15.92 9.14 42.46
C GLU A 704 -14.57 8.65 42.99
N ARG A 705 -13.63 9.58 43.15
CA ARG A 705 -12.27 9.27 43.62
C ARG A 705 -12.25 9.04 45.12
N VAL A 706 -11.67 7.92 45.55
CA VAL A 706 -11.45 7.62 46.96
C VAL A 706 -10.16 8.29 47.42
N HIS A 707 -10.27 9.33 48.26
CA HIS A 707 -9.11 9.96 48.87
C HIS A 707 -8.61 9.10 50.04
N PHE A 708 -7.31 8.80 50.06
CA PHE A 708 -6.67 8.29 51.27
C PHE A 708 -6.65 9.43 52.29
N GLU A 709 -7.52 9.38 53.29
CA GLU A 709 -7.30 10.15 54.51
C GLU A 709 -5.94 9.76 55.09
N THR A 710 -5.16 10.79 55.39
CA THR A 710 -3.85 10.78 56.03
C THR A 710 -3.75 9.79 57.19
N ILE A 711 -2.77 8.89 57.10
CA ILE A 711 -2.01 8.43 58.27
C ILE A 711 -0.57 8.87 58.05
#